data_AF-A0A2V9Q4A4-F1
#
_entry.id   AF-A0A2V9Q4A4-F1
#
_cell.length_a   1.000
_cell.length_b   1.000
_cell.length_c   1.000
_cell.angle_alpha   90.00
_cell.angle_beta   90.00
_cell.angle_gamma   90.00
#
_symmetry.space_group_name_H-M   'P 1'
#
loop_
_entity.id
_entity.type
_entity.pdbx_description
1 polymer ?
#
loop_
_entity_poly.entity_id
_entity_poly.type
_entity_poly.pdbx_seq_one_letter_code
_entity_poly.pdbx_strand_id
1 'polypeptide(L)'
;MTVANCNCNESSLRPALRRCEERGVALLLTIFGLLLLTAVAMAMMFSSDAETEISVNYRDSQVVSYSAISGVQEARDRIQPLNGDLAVAGYLPTNTPDQGVLNGGYVLYILNPASNENVASIAPWNWNGGNNQYFDQELCQENMFPGVVTKGTSGVPCSGAAAVPSNVCTSVTAAGGGWCKYYDNSANATNWQLKDTGGNKIPLDYKWVRVTMKEDWNTPVYVPSGAPGAATGKQVCWDGIYQTQLPANYNPATCQRTAGNSVIGLNLTAAGANFASAPTVLISGGGGSGATATAQIGPAPGNGIASVVLTNAGSGYTTPPTVTISPSGATFQAVVASSAVTGVNVNSSGTNYCYATGVTPTVNFSTSPITNTITNATATATMNSLGCISQASSSSKCSGFNLTSGTPYAITSATLPGAGSGFAGSVTFGNGNKVSGISISNVGSGYTSGTGSVKIKDNSGNTCTVGSVTFTNGAQVSSITVAAGNGGAYMSQPTTTLGGTAPAAPATPIKPALTALPSPWPANAAAITAVNVTAPGTGYTPGTHYPLTFTGGGGTGAAGYAVGGGTFVVSGLTVTNGGAGYTTAPTVMISGGGGSGATGTATIASGGVNTAMGQVYLLTSFAMTKTGSKSMAQMETGARPPFTFNIGGAITLVGNEPAADFVSPNSNNMTVNGDDAAGSLAGEPVGCSGKTDKPAIGVWDSQSQTNVVGDLGKPQNYTGVGSTPSVQVVYSALGGTDVTPSNLDGFVQSLQSYVTSPVLTGTVTSLPATTTSSVTYVDGDLTLSGNPTGNGVLVVTGTLTFSGDFTWNGIVLIVGQGQVVHNGGGNGNFNGAIYVAQTKDAAGNELTAVGNPHYTWNGGGTNQIQYDHCLADGLLQKYEGQPSGLPLQVLSMRTLQY
;
A
#
# COMPACT_ATOMS: atom_id res chain seq x y z
N MET A 1 -40.70 -49.29 -81.96
CA MET A 1 -41.89 -49.24 -82.84
C MET A 1 -41.38 -49.17 -84.28
N THR A 2 -41.67 -50.23 -85.03
CA THR A 2 -41.70 -50.38 -86.50
C THR A 2 -41.20 -49.22 -87.37
N VAL A 3 -40.13 -49.48 -88.11
CA VAL A 3 -39.72 -48.73 -89.31
C VAL A 3 -40.69 -49.09 -90.44
N ALA A 4 -41.47 -48.11 -90.91
CA ALA A 4 -42.27 -48.23 -92.12
C ALA A 4 -41.57 -47.47 -93.26
N ASN A 5 -41.36 -48.21 -94.36
CA ASN A 5 -40.88 -47.73 -95.65
C ASN A 5 -41.75 -46.59 -96.21
N CYS A 6 -41.11 -45.64 -96.89
CA CYS A 6 -41.73 -44.96 -98.02
C CYS A 6 -40.76 -44.85 -99.19
N ASN A 7 -41.18 -45.45 -100.30
CA ASN A 7 -40.55 -45.49 -101.62
C ASN A 7 -40.49 -44.10 -102.24
N CYS A 8 -39.41 -43.86 -102.98
CA CYS A 8 -39.26 -42.75 -103.93
C CYS A 8 -40.14 -42.96 -105.17
N ASN A 9 -40.65 -41.88 -105.75
CA ASN A 9 -40.80 -41.81 -107.21
C ASN A 9 -40.55 -40.38 -107.71
N GLU A 10 -39.79 -40.32 -108.80
CA GLU A 10 -39.09 -39.16 -109.35
C GLU A 10 -40.00 -38.18 -110.13
N SER A 11 -39.60 -36.90 -110.19
CA SER A 11 -39.08 -36.29 -111.44
C SER A 11 -39.04 -34.75 -111.36
N SER A 12 -37.82 -34.19 -111.41
CA SER A 12 -37.45 -33.05 -112.27
C SER A 12 -36.13 -32.43 -111.81
N LEU A 13 -35.22 -32.30 -112.77
CA LEU A 13 -33.82 -31.90 -112.60
C LEU A 13 -33.66 -30.42 -112.21
N ARG A 14 -32.86 -30.15 -111.17
CA ARG A 14 -31.77 -29.14 -111.10
C ARG A 14 -30.97 -29.31 -109.80
N PRO A 15 -29.64 -29.07 -109.80
CA PRO A 15 -28.73 -29.68 -108.84
C PRO A 15 -28.70 -28.88 -107.54
N ALA A 16 -29.32 -29.40 -106.48
CA ALA A 16 -28.98 -28.96 -105.14
C ALA A 16 -27.68 -29.67 -104.73
N LEU A 17 -26.61 -28.91 -104.54
CA LEU A 17 -25.39 -29.35 -103.86
C LEU A 17 -25.77 -29.97 -102.50
N ARG A 18 -25.97 -31.29 -102.45
CA ARG A 18 -26.10 -32.05 -101.21
C ARG A 18 -24.70 -32.21 -100.61
N ARG A 19 -24.33 -31.32 -99.68
CA ARG A 19 -23.25 -31.61 -98.74
C ARG A 19 -23.71 -32.72 -97.79
N CYS A 20 -23.27 -33.95 -98.05
CA CYS A 20 -23.48 -35.12 -97.20
C CYS A 20 -22.25 -35.43 -96.32
N GLU A 21 -21.56 -34.42 -95.77
CA GLU A 21 -20.36 -34.64 -94.93
C GLU A 21 -20.38 -33.94 -93.55
N GLU A 22 -21.45 -33.24 -93.14
CA GLU A 22 -21.43 -32.48 -91.86
C GLU A 22 -22.15 -33.17 -90.69
N ARG A 23 -22.76 -34.36 -90.89
CA ARG A 23 -23.47 -35.07 -89.80
C ARG A 23 -22.55 -35.62 -88.71
N GLY A 24 -21.29 -35.94 -89.04
CA GLY A 24 -20.29 -36.40 -88.05
C GLY A 24 -19.70 -35.24 -87.23
N VAL A 25 -19.48 -34.09 -87.86
CA VAL A 25 -18.92 -32.90 -87.19
C VAL A 25 -19.93 -32.29 -86.22
N ALA A 26 -21.23 -32.29 -86.55
CA ALA A 26 -22.27 -31.86 -85.63
C ALA A 26 -22.35 -32.71 -84.35
N LEU A 27 -22.17 -34.04 -84.47
CA LEU A 27 -22.11 -34.95 -83.31
C LEU A 27 -20.83 -34.74 -82.48
N LEU A 28 -19.68 -34.52 -83.11
CA LEU A 28 -18.45 -34.24 -82.38
C LEU A 28 -18.51 -32.89 -81.66
N LEU A 29 -19.06 -31.84 -82.29
CA LEU A 29 -19.26 -30.54 -81.65
C LEU A 29 -20.24 -30.61 -80.47
N THR A 30 -21.29 -31.43 -80.56
CA THR A 30 -22.20 -31.64 -79.41
C THR A 30 -21.55 -32.47 -78.31
N ILE A 31 -20.75 -33.49 -78.63
CA ILE A 31 -20.00 -34.26 -77.65
C ILE A 31 -18.94 -33.39 -76.96
N PHE A 32 -18.16 -32.60 -77.71
CA PHE A 32 -17.20 -31.66 -77.14
C PHE A 32 -17.87 -30.54 -76.34
N GLY A 33 -19.01 -30.03 -76.82
CA GLY A 33 -19.83 -29.06 -76.09
C GLY A 33 -20.38 -29.61 -74.78
N LEU A 34 -20.88 -30.85 -74.78
CA LEU A 34 -21.36 -31.53 -73.58
C LEU A 34 -20.21 -31.88 -72.62
N LEU A 35 -19.05 -32.32 -73.13
CA LEU A 35 -17.85 -32.54 -72.31
C LEU A 35 -17.34 -31.26 -71.65
N LEU A 36 -17.41 -30.14 -72.36
CA LEU A 36 -17.02 -28.85 -71.80
C LEU A 36 -18.02 -28.38 -70.73
N LEU A 37 -19.32 -28.58 -70.96
CA LEU A 37 -20.35 -28.27 -69.97
C LEU A 37 -20.24 -29.14 -68.71
N THR A 38 -19.94 -30.45 -68.84
CA THR A 38 -19.72 -31.32 -67.68
C THR A 38 -18.43 -30.99 -66.94
N ALA A 39 -17.36 -30.61 -67.65
CA ALA A 39 -16.12 -30.13 -67.04
C ALA A 39 -16.33 -28.84 -66.22
N VAL A 40 -17.08 -27.88 -66.77
CA VAL A 40 -17.43 -26.64 -66.05
C VAL A 40 -18.34 -26.93 -64.85
N ALA A 41 -19.33 -27.83 -64.98
CA ALA A 41 -20.19 -28.23 -63.87
C ALA A 41 -19.40 -28.94 -62.74
N MET A 42 -18.47 -29.82 -63.08
CA MET A 42 -17.58 -30.47 -62.10
C MET A 42 -16.66 -29.43 -61.41
N ALA A 43 -16.09 -28.50 -62.16
CA ALA A 43 -15.25 -27.44 -61.58
C ALA A 43 -16.01 -26.55 -60.60
N MET A 44 -17.26 -26.18 -60.91
CA MET A 44 -18.11 -25.41 -60.00
C MET A 44 -18.48 -26.21 -58.74
N MET A 45 -18.72 -27.52 -58.87
CA MET A 45 -18.99 -28.40 -57.73
C MET A 45 -17.77 -28.48 -56.79
N PHE A 46 -16.57 -28.75 -57.31
CA PHE A 46 -15.35 -28.76 -56.52
C PHE A 46 -15.05 -27.40 -55.86
N SER A 47 -15.34 -26.30 -56.56
CA SER A 47 -15.22 -24.95 -55.98
C SER A 47 -16.19 -24.74 -54.81
N SER A 48 -17.44 -25.18 -54.96
CA SER A 48 -18.46 -25.07 -53.91
C SER A 48 -18.14 -25.93 -52.68
N ASP A 49 -17.63 -27.14 -52.88
CA ASP A 49 -17.22 -28.03 -51.79
C ASP A 49 -16.02 -27.44 -51.03
N ALA A 50 -15.03 -26.91 -51.76
CA ALA A 50 -13.87 -26.23 -51.17
C ALA A 50 -14.29 -24.98 -50.37
N GLU A 51 -15.17 -24.13 -50.91
CA GLU A 51 -15.69 -22.97 -50.18
C GLU A 51 -16.46 -23.36 -48.91
N THR A 52 -17.24 -24.44 -48.96
CA THR A 52 -17.98 -24.96 -47.80
C THR A 52 -17.02 -25.48 -46.73
N GLU A 53 -16.00 -26.25 -47.11
CA GLU A 53 -14.99 -26.77 -46.19
C GLU A 53 -14.17 -25.64 -45.55
N ILE A 54 -13.72 -24.67 -46.35
CA ILE A 54 -13.02 -23.47 -45.86
C ILE A 54 -13.92 -22.70 -44.87
N SER A 55 -15.21 -22.53 -45.20
CA SER A 55 -16.15 -21.80 -44.34
C SER A 55 -16.38 -22.53 -43.00
N VAL A 56 -16.47 -23.85 -43.01
CA VAL A 56 -16.64 -24.64 -41.77
C VAL A 56 -15.37 -24.57 -40.92
N ASN A 57 -14.20 -24.74 -41.54
CA ASN A 57 -12.90 -24.63 -40.84
C ASN A 57 -12.68 -23.23 -40.26
N TYR A 58 -13.02 -22.18 -41.01
CA TYR A 58 -12.92 -20.80 -40.53
C TYR A 58 -13.87 -20.56 -39.34
N ARG A 59 -15.13 -21.01 -39.45
CA ARG A 59 -16.10 -20.85 -38.36
C ARG A 59 -15.66 -21.61 -37.11
N ASP A 60 -15.15 -22.83 -37.27
CA ASP A 60 -14.65 -23.64 -36.17
C ASP A 60 -13.40 -23.04 -35.50
N SER A 61 -12.48 -22.49 -36.30
CA SER A 61 -11.33 -21.72 -35.82
C SER A 61 -11.74 -20.48 -35.02
N GLN A 62 -12.76 -19.74 -35.47
CA GLN A 62 -13.31 -18.60 -34.74
C GLN A 62 -13.94 -19.04 -33.41
N VAL A 63 -14.77 -20.10 -33.43
CA VAL A 63 -15.42 -20.63 -32.23
C VAL A 63 -14.37 -21.01 -31.19
N VAL A 64 -13.37 -21.80 -31.56
CA VAL A 64 -12.34 -22.24 -30.60
C VAL A 64 -11.54 -21.06 -30.04
N SER A 65 -11.29 -20.03 -30.84
CA SER A 65 -10.62 -18.82 -30.38
C SER A 65 -11.43 -18.08 -29.32
N TYR A 66 -12.73 -17.84 -29.57
CA TYR A 66 -13.63 -17.23 -28.58
C TYR A 66 -13.79 -18.10 -27.34
N SER A 67 -13.82 -19.43 -27.48
CA SER A 67 -13.89 -20.34 -26.34
C SER A 67 -12.66 -20.21 -25.43
N ALA A 68 -11.45 -20.11 -26.00
CA ALA A 68 -10.23 -19.88 -25.20
C ALA A 68 -10.25 -18.52 -24.50
N ILE A 69 -10.72 -17.46 -25.19
CA ILE A 69 -10.88 -16.12 -24.61
C ILE A 69 -11.91 -16.14 -23.47
N SER A 70 -13.02 -16.86 -23.63
CA SER A 70 -14.05 -16.97 -22.59
C SER A 70 -13.52 -17.67 -21.34
N GLY A 71 -12.62 -18.66 -21.48
CA GLY A 71 -11.99 -19.35 -20.36
C GLY A 71 -11.12 -18.43 -19.51
N VAL A 72 -10.30 -17.56 -20.12
CA VAL A 72 -9.50 -16.58 -19.35
C VAL A 72 -10.38 -15.52 -18.66
N GLN A 73 -11.49 -15.11 -19.28
CA GLN A 73 -12.44 -14.17 -18.65
C GLN A 73 -13.17 -14.80 -17.47
N GLU A 74 -13.64 -16.04 -17.64
CA GLU A 74 -14.24 -16.79 -16.54
C GLU A 74 -13.28 -16.92 -15.36
N ALA A 75 -12.05 -17.36 -15.63
CA ALA A 75 -11.04 -17.50 -14.60
C ALA A 75 -10.77 -16.16 -13.90
N ARG A 76 -10.63 -15.06 -14.65
CA ARG A 76 -10.43 -13.71 -14.11
C ARG A 76 -11.49 -13.31 -13.09
N ASP A 77 -12.76 -13.62 -13.35
CA ASP A 77 -13.83 -13.30 -12.40
C ASP A 77 -13.81 -14.23 -11.17
N ARG A 78 -13.44 -15.51 -11.35
CA ARG A 78 -13.32 -16.49 -10.25
C ARG A 78 -12.15 -16.25 -9.32
N ILE A 79 -11.07 -15.69 -9.83
CA ILE A 79 -9.88 -15.35 -9.04
C ILE A 79 -9.96 -13.94 -8.45
N GLN A 80 -11.10 -13.25 -8.63
CA GLN A 80 -11.30 -11.93 -8.05
C GLN A 80 -11.18 -11.99 -6.52
N PRO A 81 -10.31 -11.19 -5.87
CA PRO A 81 -9.95 -11.36 -4.47
C PRO A 81 -11.11 -11.35 -3.46
N LEU A 82 -12.15 -10.53 -3.71
CA LEU A 82 -13.27 -10.34 -2.79
C LEU A 82 -14.47 -11.26 -3.08
N ASN A 83 -14.80 -11.45 -4.36
CA ASN A 83 -16.06 -12.08 -4.77
C ASN A 83 -15.85 -13.38 -5.56
N GLY A 84 -14.63 -13.65 -6.00
CA GLY A 84 -14.27 -14.84 -6.76
C GLY A 84 -14.25 -16.07 -5.88
N ASP A 85 -14.97 -17.12 -6.29
CA ASP A 85 -15.10 -18.34 -5.51
C ASP A 85 -13.75 -19.03 -5.25
N LEU A 86 -12.82 -18.98 -6.20
CA LEU A 86 -11.49 -19.56 -6.06
C LEU A 86 -10.57 -18.71 -5.17
N ALA A 87 -10.74 -17.40 -5.18
CA ALA A 87 -9.99 -16.49 -4.32
C ALA A 87 -10.44 -16.59 -2.87
N VAL A 88 -11.75 -16.50 -2.62
CA VAL A 88 -12.35 -16.56 -1.27
C VAL A 88 -12.09 -17.91 -0.61
N ALA A 89 -12.09 -19.00 -1.39
CA ALA A 89 -11.75 -20.33 -0.88
C ALA A 89 -10.24 -20.53 -0.63
N GLY A 90 -9.40 -19.56 -0.97
CA GLY A 90 -7.95 -19.60 -0.75
C GLY A 90 -7.22 -20.58 -1.67
N TYR A 91 -7.73 -20.83 -2.88
CA TYR A 91 -7.15 -21.80 -3.82
C TYR A 91 -6.12 -21.20 -4.78
N LEU A 92 -5.96 -19.88 -4.80
CA LEU A 92 -5.05 -19.21 -5.73
C LEU A 92 -3.57 -19.47 -5.38
N PRO A 93 -2.69 -19.52 -6.39
CA PRO A 93 -1.27 -19.47 -6.17
C PRO A 93 -0.89 -18.19 -5.42
N THR A 94 -0.04 -18.32 -4.41
CA THR A 94 0.47 -17.22 -3.58
C THR A 94 1.97 -17.04 -3.70
N ASN A 95 2.63 -17.74 -4.61
CA ASN A 95 4.07 -17.65 -4.82
C ASN A 95 4.39 -18.00 -6.28
N THR A 96 5.57 -17.58 -6.71
CA THR A 96 6.14 -18.01 -7.99
C THR A 96 7.15 -19.14 -7.77
N PRO A 97 7.45 -19.95 -8.78
CA PRO A 97 8.44 -21.04 -8.68
C PRO A 97 9.92 -20.58 -8.62
N ASP A 98 10.34 -19.72 -7.69
CA ASP A 98 11.75 -19.25 -7.65
C ASP A 98 12.69 -20.22 -6.86
N GLN A 99 13.85 -20.53 -7.45
CA GLN A 99 15.01 -21.31 -6.97
C GLN A 99 14.76 -22.67 -6.29
N GLY A 100 13.88 -23.51 -6.83
CA GLY A 100 14.04 -24.97 -6.68
C GLY A 100 13.53 -25.62 -5.39
N VAL A 101 12.67 -24.96 -4.61
CA VAL A 101 11.94 -25.64 -3.53
C VAL A 101 10.60 -26.15 -4.08
N LEU A 102 10.40 -27.46 -4.20
CA LEU A 102 9.15 -28.10 -4.67
C LEU A 102 8.09 -28.22 -3.55
N ASN A 103 7.79 -27.14 -2.82
CA ASN A 103 6.77 -27.16 -1.75
C ASN A 103 5.55 -26.30 -2.12
N GLY A 104 4.72 -26.85 -3.02
CA GLY A 104 3.29 -26.58 -3.08
C GLY A 104 2.78 -25.51 -4.06
N GLY A 105 1.72 -25.86 -4.79
CA GLY A 105 0.61 -24.95 -5.17
C GLY A 105 0.89 -23.82 -6.18
N TYR A 106 2.05 -23.77 -6.82
CA TYR A 106 2.46 -22.68 -7.72
C TYR A 106 1.55 -22.47 -8.94
N VAL A 107 0.89 -23.54 -9.37
CA VAL A 107 0.00 -23.55 -10.54
C VAL A 107 -1.36 -24.08 -10.13
N LEU A 108 -2.41 -23.36 -10.49
CA LEU A 108 -3.79 -23.84 -10.36
C LEU A 108 -4.36 -24.09 -11.76
N TYR A 109 -4.82 -25.33 -12.02
CA TYR A 109 -5.60 -25.65 -13.20
C TYR A 109 -7.09 -25.67 -12.86
N ILE A 110 -7.88 -24.83 -13.54
CA ILE A 110 -9.34 -24.92 -13.56
C ILE A 110 -9.70 -25.85 -14.71
N LEU A 111 -10.34 -26.97 -14.41
CA LEU A 111 -10.69 -28.01 -15.37
C LEU A 111 -12.19 -27.98 -15.68
N ASN A 112 -12.53 -28.12 -16.95
CA ASN A 112 -13.91 -28.15 -17.44
C ASN A 112 -14.17 -29.43 -18.26
N PRO A 113 -14.31 -30.60 -17.61
CA PRO A 113 -14.65 -31.84 -18.30
C PRO A 113 -16.05 -31.79 -18.90
N ALA A 114 -16.21 -32.30 -20.12
CA ALA A 114 -17.52 -32.62 -20.68
C ALA A 114 -18.17 -33.82 -19.95
N SER A 115 -19.45 -34.09 -20.23
CA SER A 115 -20.21 -35.16 -19.57
C SER A 115 -19.63 -36.57 -19.73
N ASN A 116 -18.79 -36.80 -20.75
CA ASN A 116 -18.10 -38.06 -21.02
C ASN A 116 -16.58 -38.00 -20.74
N GLU A 117 -16.09 -36.92 -20.13
CA GLU A 117 -14.70 -36.71 -19.78
C GLU A 117 -14.54 -36.70 -18.25
N ASN A 118 -13.31 -36.92 -17.77
CA ASN A 118 -12.97 -36.78 -16.36
C ASN A 118 -11.60 -36.11 -16.22
N VAL A 119 -11.22 -35.76 -14.99
CA VAL A 119 -9.93 -35.12 -14.69
C VAL A 119 -8.74 -35.89 -15.27
N ALA A 120 -8.74 -37.22 -15.21
CA ALA A 120 -7.63 -38.03 -15.72
C ALA A 120 -7.53 -37.99 -17.26
N SER A 121 -8.66 -37.88 -17.97
CA SER A 121 -8.68 -37.82 -19.44
C SER A 121 -8.28 -36.45 -19.98
N ILE A 122 -8.47 -35.36 -19.21
CA ILE A 122 -8.13 -33.99 -19.64
C ILE A 122 -6.89 -33.42 -18.94
N ALA A 123 -6.24 -34.18 -18.05
CA ALA A 123 -5.14 -33.74 -17.20
C ALA A 123 -4.02 -33.02 -17.98
N PRO A 124 -3.89 -31.68 -17.89
CA PRO A 124 -2.93 -30.93 -18.71
C PRO A 124 -1.48 -31.26 -18.38
N TRP A 125 -1.22 -31.73 -17.17
CA TRP A 125 0.10 -32.13 -16.68
C TRP A 125 0.53 -33.56 -17.07
N ASN A 126 -0.31 -34.33 -17.78
CA ASN A 126 -0.01 -35.71 -18.14
C ASN A 126 0.34 -35.83 -19.63
N TRP A 127 1.62 -36.01 -19.96
CA TRP A 127 2.07 -36.13 -21.36
C TRP A 127 1.54 -37.39 -22.08
N ASN A 128 1.40 -38.51 -21.36
CA ASN A 128 0.95 -39.80 -21.91
C ASN A 128 1.57 -40.18 -23.28
N GLY A 129 2.89 -40.03 -23.43
CA GLY A 129 3.59 -40.37 -24.69
C GLY A 129 3.16 -39.56 -25.91
N GLY A 130 2.56 -38.38 -25.72
CA GLY A 130 2.02 -37.53 -26.80
C GLY A 130 0.57 -37.84 -27.16
N ASN A 131 -0.05 -38.83 -26.51
CA ASN A 131 -1.44 -39.21 -26.77
C ASN A 131 -2.46 -38.32 -26.04
N ASN A 132 -2.02 -37.50 -25.08
CA ASN A 132 -2.92 -36.55 -24.43
C ASN A 132 -3.05 -35.27 -25.26
N GLN A 133 -4.20 -35.13 -25.93
CA GLN A 133 -4.51 -33.97 -26.77
C GLN A 133 -4.73 -32.65 -26.01
N TYR A 134 -4.89 -32.74 -24.67
CA TYR A 134 -5.14 -31.62 -23.76
C TYR A 134 -3.89 -31.20 -22.97
N PHE A 135 -2.73 -31.76 -23.28
CA PHE A 135 -1.48 -31.46 -22.60
C PHE A 135 -1.12 -29.96 -22.69
N ASP A 136 -0.65 -29.38 -21.58
CA ASP A 136 -0.20 -28.00 -21.53
C ASP A 136 1.18 -27.86 -22.19
N GLN A 137 1.16 -27.48 -23.47
CA GLN A 137 2.37 -27.23 -24.26
C GLN A 137 3.02 -25.88 -23.98
N GLU A 138 2.34 -24.96 -23.27
CA GLU A 138 2.87 -23.63 -22.98
C GLU A 138 3.73 -23.58 -21.72
N LEU A 139 3.55 -24.55 -20.81
CA LEU A 139 4.27 -24.59 -19.52
C LEU A 139 5.80 -24.48 -19.66
N CYS A 140 6.34 -25.15 -20.66
CA CYS A 140 7.76 -25.17 -21.06
C CYS A 140 8.17 -24.00 -21.96
N GLN A 141 7.23 -23.38 -22.69
CA GLN A 141 7.51 -22.16 -23.47
C GLN A 141 7.73 -20.95 -22.55
N GLU A 142 6.98 -20.89 -21.45
CA GLU A 142 7.00 -19.79 -20.47
C GLU A 142 8.10 -19.91 -19.41
N ASN A 143 8.95 -20.93 -19.51
CA ASN A 143 10.09 -21.15 -18.61
C ASN A 143 9.70 -21.08 -17.12
N MET A 144 8.51 -21.58 -16.76
CA MET A 144 7.93 -21.47 -15.41
C MET A 144 8.72 -22.21 -14.32
N PHE A 145 9.62 -23.13 -14.69
CA PHE A 145 10.43 -23.90 -13.75
C PHE A 145 11.89 -24.00 -14.24
N PRO A 146 12.65 -22.89 -14.19
CA PRO A 146 14.00 -22.85 -14.70
C PRO A 146 14.88 -23.90 -13.99
N GLY A 147 15.54 -24.76 -14.77
CA GLY A 147 16.40 -25.84 -14.26
C GLY A 147 15.67 -27.14 -13.88
N VAL A 148 14.34 -27.16 -13.89
CA VAL A 148 13.52 -28.37 -13.67
C VAL A 148 12.79 -28.77 -14.95
N VAL A 149 12.23 -27.80 -15.67
CA VAL A 149 11.62 -27.97 -16.99
C VAL A 149 12.57 -27.42 -18.05
N THR A 150 12.80 -28.18 -19.12
CA THR A 150 13.63 -27.70 -20.24
C THR A 150 12.85 -26.65 -21.02
N LYS A 151 13.41 -25.44 -21.15
CA LYS A 151 12.78 -24.36 -21.92
C LYS A 151 12.56 -24.78 -23.37
N GLY A 152 11.33 -24.62 -23.85
CA GLY A 152 10.94 -24.88 -25.23
C GLY A 152 11.62 -23.93 -26.22
N THR A 153 11.76 -24.38 -27.47
CA THR A 153 12.13 -23.47 -28.57
C THR A 153 10.87 -22.75 -29.03
N SER A 154 10.95 -21.43 -29.17
CA SER A 154 9.80 -20.63 -29.61
C SER A 154 9.28 -21.12 -30.97
N GLY A 155 7.97 -21.33 -31.07
CA GLY A 155 7.32 -21.87 -32.26
C GLY A 155 7.47 -23.39 -32.45
N VAL A 156 8.09 -24.11 -31.51
CA VAL A 156 8.21 -25.58 -31.54
C VAL A 156 7.40 -26.17 -30.38
N PRO A 157 6.37 -26.99 -30.63
CA PRO A 157 5.59 -27.62 -29.58
C PRO A 157 6.47 -28.40 -28.62
N CYS A 158 6.23 -28.26 -27.32
CA CYS A 158 7.02 -29.00 -26.35
C CYS A 158 6.72 -30.49 -26.40
N SER A 159 7.79 -31.29 -26.50
CA SER A 159 7.70 -32.74 -26.58
C SER A 159 8.33 -33.39 -25.33
N GLY A 160 7.53 -34.12 -24.54
CA GLY A 160 8.02 -35.10 -23.56
C GLY A 160 7.77 -34.78 -22.08
N ALA A 161 8.06 -35.77 -21.22
CA ALA A 161 7.94 -35.66 -19.77
C ALA A 161 8.87 -34.61 -19.13
N ALA A 162 9.93 -34.20 -19.83
CA ALA A 162 10.83 -33.11 -19.40
C ALA A 162 10.19 -31.71 -19.48
N ALA A 163 8.95 -31.62 -20.00
CA ALA A 163 8.15 -30.40 -20.08
C ALA A 163 7.30 -30.14 -18.81
N VAL A 164 7.24 -31.08 -17.86
CA VAL A 164 6.47 -30.98 -16.61
C VAL A 164 7.29 -31.47 -15.40
N PRO A 165 7.12 -30.89 -14.19
CA PRO A 165 7.76 -31.42 -12.99
C PRO A 165 7.28 -32.83 -12.60
N SER A 166 8.13 -33.60 -11.92
CA SER A 166 7.96 -35.06 -11.67
C SER A 166 6.89 -35.45 -10.63
N ASN A 167 6.43 -34.52 -9.79
CA ASN A 167 5.37 -34.77 -8.80
C ASN A 167 3.98 -34.58 -9.45
N VAL A 168 2.94 -35.30 -8.99
CA VAL A 168 1.60 -35.25 -9.62
C VAL A 168 0.77 -34.08 -9.09
N CYS A 169 -0.04 -33.42 -9.94
CA CYS A 169 -1.03 -32.44 -9.50
C CYS A 169 -2.08 -33.09 -8.59
N THR A 170 -2.51 -32.36 -7.56
CA THR A 170 -3.51 -32.85 -6.61
C THR A 170 -4.76 -31.97 -6.61
N SER A 171 -5.90 -32.50 -6.21
CA SER A 171 -7.13 -31.70 -6.05
C SER A 171 -6.88 -30.56 -5.06
N VAL A 172 -7.53 -29.41 -5.27
CA VAL A 172 -7.57 -28.29 -4.32
C VAL A 172 -8.07 -28.70 -2.93
N THR A 173 -8.87 -29.77 -2.83
CA THR A 173 -9.40 -30.29 -1.55
C THR A 173 -8.47 -31.29 -0.86
N ALA A 174 -7.40 -31.75 -1.52
CA ALA A 174 -6.49 -32.75 -0.95
C ALA A 174 -5.40 -32.11 -0.07
N ALA A 175 -5.13 -32.73 1.09
CA ALA A 175 -4.04 -32.34 1.99
C ALA A 175 -2.66 -32.65 1.37
N GLY A 176 -1.68 -31.76 1.61
CA GLY A 176 -0.35 -31.81 0.97
C GLY A 176 -0.31 -31.12 -0.40
N GLY A 177 0.87 -30.90 -0.98
CA GLY A 177 1.02 -30.14 -2.23
C GLY A 177 2.04 -30.74 -3.19
N GLY A 178 1.58 -31.08 -4.39
CA GLY A 178 2.45 -31.15 -5.57
C GLY A 178 2.79 -29.74 -6.08
N TRP A 179 3.51 -29.64 -7.21
CA TRP A 179 3.84 -28.36 -7.85
C TRP A 179 2.61 -27.61 -8.39
N CYS A 180 1.49 -28.34 -8.55
CA CYS A 180 0.23 -27.86 -9.08
C CYS A 180 -0.96 -28.41 -8.30
N LYS A 181 -2.04 -27.62 -8.34
CA LYS A 181 -3.37 -27.98 -7.87
C LYS A 181 -4.36 -27.95 -9.03
N TYR A 182 -5.44 -28.72 -8.94
CA TYR A 182 -6.54 -28.64 -9.89
C TYR A 182 -7.89 -28.46 -9.20
N TYR A 183 -8.74 -27.65 -9.83
CA TYR A 183 -10.13 -27.44 -9.49
C TYR A 183 -10.99 -28.10 -10.58
N ASP A 184 -11.79 -29.10 -10.23
CA ASP A 184 -12.68 -29.80 -11.14
C ASP A 184 -14.09 -29.17 -11.13
N ASN A 185 -14.47 -28.47 -12.20
CA ASN A 185 -15.79 -27.87 -12.32
C ASN A 185 -16.94 -28.89 -12.33
N SER A 186 -16.67 -30.15 -12.67
CA SER A 186 -17.70 -31.20 -12.71
C SER A 186 -18.00 -31.80 -11.33
N ALA A 187 -17.02 -31.81 -10.42
CA ALA A 187 -17.11 -32.48 -9.12
C ALA A 187 -17.23 -31.52 -7.93
N ASN A 188 -16.65 -30.31 -8.01
CA ASN A 188 -16.50 -29.41 -6.86
C ASN A 188 -17.72 -28.50 -6.59
N ALA A 189 -18.89 -28.81 -7.17
CA ALA A 189 -20.18 -28.18 -6.89
C ALA A 189 -20.11 -26.64 -6.75
N THR A 190 -19.84 -25.91 -7.82
CA THR A 190 -19.91 -24.44 -7.79
C THR A 190 -21.23 -23.91 -8.35
N ASN A 191 -21.87 -23.05 -7.55
CA ASN A 191 -22.91 -22.11 -7.99
C ASN A 191 -22.36 -21.03 -8.94
N TRP A 192 -21.04 -20.94 -9.08
CA TRP A 192 -20.36 -19.94 -9.88
C TRP A 192 -20.33 -20.39 -11.35
N GLN A 193 -21.05 -19.66 -12.21
CA GLN A 193 -21.22 -19.95 -13.64
C GLN A 193 -21.43 -18.62 -14.37
N LEU A 194 -20.78 -18.43 -15.52
CA LEU A 194 -21.13 -17.29 -16.39
C LEU A 194 -22.58 -17.46 -16.86
N LYS A 195 -23.36 -16.39 -16.69
CA LYS A 195 -24.78 -16.34 -17.04
C LYS A 195 -25.02 -15.26 -18.08
N ASP A 196 -25.97 -15.50 -18.98
CA ASP A 196 -26.50 -14.46 -19.84
C ASP A 196 -27.38 -13.47 -19.05
N THR A 197 -27.86 -12.41 -19.71
CA THR A 197 -28.76 -11.40 -19.10
C THR A 197 -30.08 -12.01 -18.59
N GLY A 198 -30.46 -13.20 -19.08
CA GLY A 198 -31.63 -13.95 -18.63
C GLY A 198 -31.34 -14.93 -17.48
N GLY A 199 -30.09 -14.99 -16.98
CA GLY A 199 -29.67 -15.89 -15.91
C GLY A 199 -29.34 -17.32 -16.36
N ASN A 200 -29.33 -17.62 -17.65
CA ASN A 200 -29.01 -18.95 -18.17
C ASN A 200 -27.51 -19.17 -18.22
N LYS A 201 -27.07 -20.40 -17.93
CA LYS A 201 -25.66 -20.80 -18.04
C LYS A 201 -25.17 -20.63 -19.47
N ILE A 202 -24.07 -19.90 -19.64
CA ILE A 202 -23.35 -19.82 -20.91
C ILE A 202 -22.51 -21.09 -21.07
N PRO A 203 -22.67 -21.89 -22.14
CA PRO A 203 -21.79 -23.00 -22.43
C PRO A 203 -20.39 -22.49 -22.79
N LEU A 204 -19.37 -23.02 -22.12
CA LEU A 204 -17.98 -22.66 -22.35
C LEU A 204 -17.21 -23.90 -22.79
N ASP A 205 -16.59 -23.85 -23.96
CA ASP A 205 -15.89 -24.99 -24.59
C ASP A 205 -14.37 -25.02 -24.29
N TYR A 206 -13.88 -24.17 -23.38
CA TYR A 206 -12.51 -24.34 -22.88
C TYR A 206 -12.40 -25.64 -22.07
N LYS A 207 -11.23 -26.27 -22.10
CA LYS A 207 -10.96 -27.53 -21.38
C LYS A 207 -10.22 -27.30 -20.07
N TRP A 208 -9.29 -26.36 -20.08
CA TRP A 208 -8.59 -25.95 -18.88
C TRP A 208 -8.17 -24.48 -18.93
N VAL A 209 -8.01 -23.89 -17.75
CA VAL A 209 -7.35 -22.60 -17.55
C VAL A 209 -6.28 -22.78 -16.51
N ARG A 210 -5.05 -22.38 -16.83
CA ARG A 210 -3.92 -22.33 -15.91
C ARG A 210 -3.86 -20.94 -15.30
N VAL A 211 -3.80 -20.86 -13.97
CA VAL A 211 -3.63 -19.64 -13.19
C VAL A 211 -2.28 -19.70 -12.49
N THR A 212 -1.49 -18.64 -12.65
CA THR A 212 -0.12 -18.54 -12.13
C THR A 212 0.18 -17.11 -11.74
N MET A 213 1.06 -16.89 -10.75
CA MET A 213 1.61 -15.55 -10.51
C MET A 213 2.61 -15.21 -11.62
N LYS A 214 2.57 -13.97 -12.12
CA LYS A 214 3.45 -13.54 -13.21
C LYS A 214 4.88 -13.33 -12.71
N GLU A 215 5.83 -14.01 -13.32
CA GLU A 215 7.25 -13.64 -13.33
C GLU A 215 7.60 -12.92 -14.63
N ASP A 216 8.67 -12.14 -14.58
CA ASP A 216 9.20 -11.41 -15.72
C ASP A 216 9.57 -12.31 -16.92
N TRP A 217 9.86 -13.60 -16.68
CA TRP A 217 10.24 -14.57 -17.71
C TRP A 217 9.07 -15.26 -18.41
N ASN A 218 7.86 -15.18 -17.86
CA ASN A 218 6.74 -15.97 -18.40
C ASN A 218 6.19 -15.40 -19.72
N THR A 219 6.61 -14.19 -20.11
CA THR A 219 6.10 -13.53 -21.31
C THR A 219 7.21 -12.95 -22.21
N PRO A 220 6.99 -12.82 -23.54
CA PRO A 220 7.99 -12.30 -24.48
C PRO A 220 8.40 -10.84 -24.25
N VAL A 221 7.54 -10.05 -23.61
CA VAL A 221 7.81 -8.64 -23.28
C VAL A 221 8.23 -8.57 -21.81
N TYR A 222 9.47 -8.14 -21.60
CA TYR A 222 10.06 -8.00 -20.26
C TYR A 222 9.64 -6.68 -19.61
N VAL A 223 9.46 -6.72 -18.30
CA VAL A 223 9.29 -5.55 -17.46
C VAL A 223 10.67 -4.94 -17.21
N PRO A 224 10.94 -3.68 -17.63
CA PRO A 224 12.26 -3.07 -17.49
C PRO A 224 12.70 -3.04 -16.02
N SER A 225 13.74 -3.80 -15.68
CA SER A 225 14.52 -3.57 -14.45
C SER A 225 15.50 -2.44 -14.72
N GLY A 226 15.96 -1.70 -13.72
CA GLY A 226 16.91 -0.58 -13.87
C GLY A 226 18.26 -0.89 -14.56
N ALA A 227 18.42 -2.05 -15.20
CA ALA A 227 19.44 -2.38 -16.18
C ALA A 227 18.79 -2.66 -17.56
N PRO A 228 19.18 -1.96 -18.65
CA PRO A 228 18.60 -2.18 -19.96
C PRO A 228 18.79 -3.63 -20.46
N GLY A 229 17.68 -4.33 -20.75
CA GLY A 229 17.68 -5.47 -21.67
C GLY A 229 17.84 -6.89 -21.12
N ALA A 230 17.75 -7.14 -19.80
CA ALA A 230 17.80 -8.50 -19.26
C ALA A 230 16.64 -8.80 -18.31
N ALA A 231 15.96 -9.92 -18.55
CA ALA A 231 14.86 -10.39 -17.74
C ALA A 231 15.41 -11.07 -16.46
N THR A 232 14.80 -10.87 -15.28
CA THR A 232 15.41 -11.25 -13.98
C THR A 232 14.78 -12.45 -13.28
N GLY A 233 13.65 -12.96 -13.79
CA GLY A 233 12.89 -14.08 -13.19
C GLY A 233 12.18 -13.70 -11.90
N LYS A 234 12.13 -12.40 -11.55
CA LYS A 234 11.43 -11.92 -10.37
C LYS A 234 9.93 -11.81 -10.61
N GLN A 235 9.17 -12.01 -9.54
CA GLN A 235 7.73 -11.78 -9.54
C GLN A 235 7.42 -10.35 -9.98
N VAL A 236 6.35 -10.20 -10.77
CA VAL A 236 5.86 -8.93 -11.29
C VAL A 236 4.63 -8.52 -10.48
N CYS A 237 4.63 -7.26 -10.05
CA CYS A 237 3.48 -6.60 -9.43
C CYS A 237 3.05 -5.40 -10.28
N TRP A 238 1.89 -4.84 -9.97
CA TRP A 238 1.30 -3.73 -10.70
C TRP A 238 1.06 -2.52 -9.77
N ASP A 239 1.58 -1.35 -10.13
CA ASP A 239 1.45 -0.12 -9.32
C ASP A 239 0.15 0.66 -9.58
N GLY A 240 -0.77 0.12 -10.39
CA GLY A 240 -1.97 0.81 -10.85
C GLY A 240 -1.83 1.42 -12.25
N ILE A 241 -0.61 1.60 -12.76
CA ILE A 241 -0.33 2.19 -14.08
C ILE A 241 0.60 1.28 -14.91
N TYR A 242 1.71 0.81 -14.32
CA TYR A 242 2.73 -0.01 -14.96
C TYR A 242 2.98 -1.31 -14.17
N GLN A 243 3.35 -2.35 -14.91
CA GLN A 243 3.92 -3.54 -14.31
C GLN A 243 5.36 -3.24 -13.88
N THR A 244 5.75 -3.69 -12.69
CA THR A 244 7.11 -3.58 -12.17
C THR A 244 7.59 -4.92 -11.61
N GLN A 245 8.89 -5.15 -11.66
CA GLN A 245 9.50 -6.25 -10.92
C GLN A 245 9.47 -5.95 -9.41
N LEU A 246 9.17 -6.97 -8.61
CA LEU A 246 9.06 -6.89 -7.16
C LEU A 246 10.39 -6.41 -6.53
N PRO A 247 10.42 -5.29 -5.79
CA PRO A 247 11.60 -4.83 -5.07
C PRO A 247 12.04 -5.79 -3.95
N ALA A 248 13.31 -5.73 -3.54
CA ALA A 248 13.90 -6.62 -2.53
C ALA A 248 13.24 -6.57 -1.13
N ASN A 249 12.42 -5.55 -0.84
CA ASN A 249 11.75 -5.39 0.45
C ASN A 249 10.22 -5.50 0.35
N TYR A 250 9.72 -6.19 -0.68
CA TYR A 250 8.30 -6.52 -0.80
C TYR A 250 8.10 -8.03 -0.64
N ASN A 251 6.95 -8.40 -0.08
CA ASN A 251 6.56 -9.79 0.08
C ASN A 251 6.10 -10.28 -1.30
N PRO A 252 6.76 -11.29 -1.88
CA PRO A 252 6.36 -11.84 -3.16
C PRO A 252 4.91 -12.34 -3.11
N ALA A 253 4.51 -12.99 -2.03
CA ALA A 253 3.18 -13.56 -1.95
C ALA A 253 2.04 -12.55 -1.96
N THR A 254 2.28 -11.29 -1.58
CA THR A 254 1.20 -10.31 -1.42
C THR A 254 1.42 -9.03 -2.21
N CYS A 255 2.58 -8.87 -2.88
CA CYS A 255 2.99 -7.60 -3.49
C CYS A 255 2.92 -6.41 -2.51
N GLN A 256 3.05 -6.67 -1.21
CA GLN A 256 3.01 -5.67 -0.14
C GLN A 256 4.42 -5.37 0.38
N ARG A 257 4.65 -4.13 0.79
CA ARG A 257 5.93 -3.74 1.40
C ARG A 257 6.18 -4.50 2.72
N THR A 258 7.37 -5.07 2.88
CA THR A 258 7.82 -5.78 4.09
C THR A 258 8.71 -4.89 4.98
N ALA A 259 9.45 -3.91 4.42
CA ALA A 259 10.19 -2.85 5.14
C ALA A 259 10.80 -1.79 4.18
N GLY A 260 11.41 -0.72 4.71
CA GLY A 260 12.37 0.15 4.01
C GLY A 260 11.89 1.57 3.64
N ASN A 261 12.85 2.49 3.52
CA ASN A 261 12.62 3.94 3.31
C ASN A 261 12.64 4.32 1.82
N SER A 262 12.24 5.55 1.47
CA SER A 262 12.24 6.09 0.10
C SER A 262 13.33 7.15 -0.08
N VAL A 263 13.84 7.34 -1.30
CA VAL A 263 14.68 8.50 -1.63
C VAL A 263 13.79 9.74 -1.56
N ILE A 264 14.22 10.76 -0.84
CA ILE A 264 13.45 11.99 -0.61
C ILE A 264 14.11 13.22 -1.20
N GLY A 265 15.34 13.08 -1.70
CA GLY A 265 16.05 14.17 -2.34
C GLY A 265 17.41 13.73 -2.85
N LEU A 266 18.00 14.55 -3.70
CA LEU A 266 19.36 14.38 -4.22
C LEU A 266 20.13 15.66 -3.90
N ASN A 267 21.08 15.57 -2.97
CA ASN A 267 21.93 16.71 -2.62
C ASN A 267 23.03 16.86 -3.66
N LEU A 268 23.15 18.07 -4.20
CA LEU A 268 24.22 18.42 -5.11
C LEU A 268 25.54 18.55 -4.35
N THR A 269 26.52 17.72 -4.70
CA THR A 269 27.89 17.80 -4.14
C THR A 269 28.83 18.58 -5.06
N ALA A 270 28.63 18.49 -6.38
CA ALA A 270 29.34 19.31 -7.38
C ALA A 270 28.49 19.46 -8.65
N ALA A 271 28.26 20.72 -9.09
CA ALA A 271 27.38 21.07 -10.22
C ALA A 271 27.89 20.66 -11.60
N GLY A 272 29.21 20.44 -11.72
CA GLY A 272 29.87 20.31 -13.02
C GLY A 272 29.79 21.59 -13.88
N ALA A 273 30.28 21.49 -15.11
CA ALA A 273 30.24 22.58 -16.08
C ALA A 273 30.15 22.03 -17.52
N ASN A 274 29.72 22.88 -18.46
CA ASN A 274 29.71 22.62 -19.91
C ASN A 274 28.77 21.49 -20.39
N PHE A 275 27.65 21.24 -19.71
CA PHE A 275 26.63 20.34 -20.24
C PHE A 275 25.95 20.96 -21.46
N ALA A 276 25.95 20.25 -22.60
CA ALA A 276 25.31 20.70 -23.84
C ALA A 276 23.78 20.45 -23.86
N SER A 277 23.31 19.47 -23.10
CA SER A 277 21.91 19.09 -22.92
C SER A 277 21.73 18.41 -21.56
N ALA A 278 20.50 18.41 -21.01
CA ALA A 278 20.20 17.85 -19.69
C ALA A 278 20.76 16.42 -19.55
N PRO A 279 21.64 16.15 -18.58
CA PRO A 279 22.27 14.85 -18.44
C PRO A 279 21.30 13.81 -17.84
N THR A 280 21.57 12.54 -18.08
CA THR A 280 20.80 11.42 -17.51
C THR A 280 21.22 11.18 -16.06
N VAL A 281 20.24 11.00 -15.16
CA VAL A 281 20.46 10.68 -13.74
C VAL A 281 20.12 9.20 -13.50
N LEU A 282 21.09 8.42 -13.03
CA LEU A 282 20.90 7.03 -12.65
C LEU A 282 21.05 6.88 -11.13
N ILE A 283 20.04 6.32 -10.48
CA ILE A 283 20.04 6.01 -9.05
C ILE A 283 20.12 4.49 -8.89
N SER A 284 21.15 3.99 -8.21
CA SER A 284 21.39 2.54 -8.07
C SER A 284 21.98 2.17 -6.70
N GLY A 285 21.76 0.94 -6.24
CA GLY A 285 22.22 0.47 -4.93
C GLY A 285 21.29 0.87 -3.77
N GLY A 286 21.82 0.89 -2.54
CA GLY A 286 21.05 1.31 -1.35
C GLY A 286 20.04 0.27 -0.80
N GLY A 287 19.95 -0.90 -1.42
CA GLY A 287 18.99 -1.96 -1.05
C GLY A 287 17.55 -1.75 -1.53
N GLY A 288 17.26 -0.62 -2.19
CA GLY A 288 15.95 -0.25 -2.73
C GLY A 288 15.92 -0.16 -4.26
N SER A 289 14.75 0.15 -4.84
CA SER A 289 14.54 0.34 -6.28
C SER A 289 13.46 1.38 -6.58
N GLY A 290 13.33 1.77 -7.86
CA GLY A 290 12.27 2.67 -8.34
C GLY A 290 12.55 4.16 -8.22
N ALA A 291 13.64 4.58 -7.57
CA ALA A 291 13.99 5.99 -7.54
C ALA A 291 14.44 6.46 -8.93
N THR A 292 13.81 7.50 -9.44
CA THR A 292 14.16 8.14 -10.72
C THR A 292 14.27 9.65 -10.55
N ALA A 293 15.09 10.30 -11.35
CA ALA A 293 15.25 11.75 -11.32
C ALA A 293 15.61 12.31 -12.70
N THR A 294 15.38 13.61 -12.89
CA THR A 294 15.74 14.36 -14.09
C THR A 294 16.60 15.56 -13.73
N ALA A 295 17.65 15.83 -14.50
CA ALA A 295 18.52 16.99 -14.30
C ALA A 295 18.09 18.18 -15.16
N GLN A 296 18.30 19.40 -14.65
CA GLN A 296 18.05 20.66 -15.37
C GLN A 296 19.35 21.49 -15.40
N ILE A 297 19.63 22.14 -16.53
CA ILE A 297 20.86 22.94 -16.73
C ILE A 297 20.58 24.41 -16.43
N GLY A 298 21.53 25.07 -15.75
CA GLY A 298 21.46 26.50 -15.46
C GLY A 298 21.81 27.39 -16.67
N PRO A 299 21.35 28.65 -16.69
CA PRO A 299 21.67 29.58 -17.77
C PRO A 299 23.17 29.89 -17.83
N ALA A 300 23.65 30.22 -19.04
CA ALA A 300 25.04 30.63 -19.29
C ALA A 300 25.46 31.85 -18.45
N PRO A 301 26.76 32.02 -18.09
CA PRO A 301 27.94 31.32 -18.61
C PRO A 301 28.45 30.27 -17.62
N GLY A 302 28.13 29.00 -17.83
CA GLY A 302 28.62 27.91 -16.98
C GLY A 302 28.01 26.55 -17.31
N ASN A 303 26.77 26.51 -17.81
CA ASN A 303 26.03 25.31 -18.22
C ASN A 303 26.23 24.12 -17.26
N GLY A 304 26.27 24.37 -15.95
CA GLY A 304 26.27 23.35 -14.91
C GLY A 304 24.85 22.87 -14.60
N ILE A 305 24.72 21.76 -13.87
CA ILE A 305 23.40 21.30 -13.42
C ILE A 305 22.87 22.26 -12.35
N ALA A 306 21.76 22.93 -12.64
CA ALA A 306 21.08 23.87 -11.75
C ALA A 306 20.22 23.16 -10.70
N SER A 307 19.56 22.06 -11.10
CA SER A 307 18.79 21.22 -10.19
C SER A 307 18.70 19.80 -10.70
N VAL A 308 18.45 18.87 -9.79
CA VAL A 308 17.98 17.53 -10.12
C VAL A 308 16.66 17.34 -9.41
N VAL A 309 15.61 17.09 -10.19
CA VAL A 309 14.26 16.85 -9.72
C VAL A 309 14.06 15.35 -9.58
N LEU A 310 13.80 14.89 -8.37
CA LEU A 310 13.40 13.51 -8.12
C LEU A 310 12.00 13.30 -8.73
N THR A 311 11.89 12.40 -9.71
CA THR A 311 10.65 12.11 -10.43
C THR A 311 9.92 10.89 -9.86
N ASN A 312 10.63 9.98 -9.20
CA ASN A 312 10.06 8.92 -8.37
C ASN A 312 10.98 8.73 -7.15
N ALA A 313 10.39 8.66 -5.96
CA ALA A 313 11.11 8.46 -4.70
C ALA A 313 11.69 7.03 -4.56
N GLY A 314 11.14 6.08 -5.31
CA GLY A 314 11.41 4.66 -5.11
C GLY A 314 11.06 4.19 -3.69
N SER A 315 11.45 2.96 -3.38
CA SER A 315 11.17 2.36 -2.08
C SER A 315 12.21 1.30 -1.70
N GLY A 316 12.22 0.93 -0.42
CA GLY A 316 13.07 -0.16 0.09
C GLY A 316 14.52 0.21 0.38
N TYR A 317 14.88 1.50 0.38
CA TYR A 317 16.25 1.91 0.65
C TYR A 317 16.59 1.72 2.14
N THR A 318 17.55 0.86 2.42
CA THR A 318 18.09 0.57 3.77
C THR A 318 19.42 1.29 4.00
N THR A 319 20.07 1.74 2.92
CA THR A 319 21.19 2.67 2.92
C THR A 319 21.01 3.68 1.77
N PRO A 320 21.66 4.85 1.80
CA PRO A 320 21.59 5.80 0.70
C PRO A 320 22.05 5.18 -0.64
N PRO A 321 21.26 5.25 -1.73
CA PRO A 321 21.70 4.79 -3.04
C PRO A 321 22.76 5.71 -3.66
N THR A 322 23.50 5.20 -4.62
CA THR A 322 24.50 5.94 -5.39
C THR A 322 23.82 6.66 -6.56
N VAL A 323 24.18 7.94 -6.77
CA VAL A 323 23.68 8.75 -7.90
C VAL A 323 24.80 8.94 -8.90
N THR A 324 24.56 8.55 -10.15
CA THR A 324 25.52 8.69 -11.25
C THR A 324 24.92 9.58 -12.34
N ILE A 325 25.74 10.50 -12.87
CA ILE A 325 25.35 11.44 -13.92
C ILE A 325 26.09 11.06 -15.21
N SER A 326 25.36 11.01 -16.33
CA SER A 326 25.93 10.74 -17.65
C SER A 326 25.53 11.84 -18.65
N PRO A 327 26.47 12.49 -19.36
CA PRO A 327 27.94 12.35 -19.25
C PRO A 327 28.49 12.80 -17.87
N SER A 328 29.64 12.26 -17.45
CA SER A 328 30.21 12.55 -16.13
C SER A 328 30.69 14.00 -16.02
N GLY A 329 30.49 14.61 -14.85
CA GLY A 329 30.84 16.01 -14.62
C GLY A 329 30.22 16.63 -13.37
N ALA A 330 29.12 16.06 -12.88
CA ALA A 330 28.45 16.46 -11.64
C ALA A 330 28.33 15.26 -10.69
N THR A 331 28.33 15.52 -9.38
CA THR A 331 28.20 14.49 -8.34
C THR A 331 27.08 14.84 -7.38
N PHE A 332 26.27 13.84 -7.03
CA PHE A 332 25.14 13.97 -6.12
C PHE A 332 25.18 12.88 -5.06
N GLN A 333 24.55 13.16 -3.93
CA GLN A 333 24.31 12.20 -2.87
C GLN A 333 22.80 12.01 -2.69
N ALA A 334 22.32 10.77 -2.75
CA ALA A 334 20.92 10.50 -2.46
C ALA A 334 20.63 10.65 -0.96
N VAL A 335 19.49 11.24 -0.66
CA VAL A 335 18.95 11.39 0.69
C VAL A 335 17.78 10.43 0.82
N VAL A 336 17.77 9.62 1.86
CA VAL A 336 16.70 8.64 2.13
C VAL A 336 15.93 9.06 3.36
N ALA A 337 14.61 8.83 3.37
CA ALA A 337 13.74 9.15 4.49
C ALA A 337 14.30 8.62 5.81
N SER A 338 14.29 9.48 6.83
CA SER A 338 14.83 9.21 8.15
C SER A 338 13.98 9.91 9.21
N SER A 339 13.86 9.34 10.40
CA SER A 339 13.21 10.02 11.54
C SER A 339 14.22 10.35 12.63
N ALA A 340 13.95 11.45 13.33
CA ALA A 340 14.72 11.85 14.49
C ALA A 340 14.23 11.11 15.74
N VAL A 341 15.15 10.83 16.67
CA VAL A 341 14.76 10.36 18.00
C VAL A 341 14.07 11.50 18.73
N THR A 342 12.81 11.33 19.12
CA THR A 342 12.02 12.37 19.80
C THR A 342 11.98 12.19 21.31
N GLY A 343 12.33 11.00 21.80
CA GLY A 343 12.34 10.67 23.21
C GLY A 343 12.97 9.30 23.46
N VAL A 344 13.17 8.97 24.73
CA VAL A 344 13.62 7.64 25.14
C VAL A 344 12.77 7.19 26.32
N ASN A 345 12.05 6.08 26.14
CA ASN A 345 11.35 5.45 27.25
C ASN A 345 12.35 4.68 28.11
N VAL A 346 12.26 4.88 29.42
CA VAL A 346 13.05 4.18 30.44
C VAL A 346 12.16 3.12 31.06
N ASN A 347 12.42 1.84 30.78
CA ASN A 347 11.76 0.74 31.47
C ASN A 347 12.58 0.36 32.71
N SER A 348 12.08 0.78 33.87
CA SER A 348 12.71 0.57 35.18
C SER A 348 12.39 -0.78 35.83
N SER A 349 11.55 -1.61 35.20
CA SER A 349 11.15 -2.92 35.75
C SER A 349 12.34 -3.87 35.85
N GLY A 350 12.54 -4.46 37.04
CA GLY A 350 13.63 -5.41 37.30
C GLY A 350 15.04 -4.80 37.36
N THR A 351 15.16 -3.48 37.37
CA THR A 351 16.46 -2.78 37.40
C THR A 351 16.97 -2.60 38.82
N ASN A 352 18.29 -2.60 38.99
CA ASN A 352 18.95 -2.38 40.28
C ASN A 352 20.15 -1.42 40.17
N TYR A 353 20.18 -0.54 39.16
CA TYR A 353 21.29 0.39 38.92
C TYR A 353 21.25 1.57 39.90
N CYS A 354 22.36 1.84 40.61
CA CYS A 354 22.51 3.01 41.47
C CYS A 354 23.80 3.79 41.19
N TYR A 355 23.68 5.02 40.70
CA TYR A 355 24.82 5.92 40.51
C TYR A 355 25.16 6.65 41.80
N ALA A 356 26.43 7.01 41.99
CA ALA A 356 26.81 7.89 43.08
C ALA A 356 26.18 9.28 42.89
N THR A 357 25.88 9.98 43.99
CA THR A 357 25.33 11.33 43.95
C THR A 357 26.25 12.27 43.16
N GLY A 358 25.67 13.00 42.20
CA GLY A 358 26.41 13.91 41.31
C GLY A 358 26.98 13.26 40.04
N VAL A 359 26.80 11.94 39.83
CA VAL A 359 27.20 11.25 38.60
C VAL A 359 25.98 11.10 37.68
N THR A 360 26.11 11.61 36.45
CA THR A 360 25.12 11.42 35.39
C THR A 360 25.70 10.50 34.31
N PRO A 361 25.00 9.42 33.92
CA PRO A 361 25.47 8.53 32.85
C PRO A 361 25.39 9.19 31.48
N THR A 362 26.15 8.64 30.52
CA THR A 362 25.97 9.00 29.11
C THR A 362 24.84 8.18 28.51
N VAL A 363 24.12 8.76 27.54
CA VAL A 363 23.13 8.03 26.74
C VAL A 363 23.71 7.82 25.36
N ASN A 364 23.92 6.55 24.99
CA ASN A 364 24.54 6.18 23.73
C ASN A 364 23.48 5.60 22.79
N PHE A 365 23.49 6.09 21.55
CA PHE A 365 22.69 5.56 20.45
C PHE A 365 23.59 4.81 19.47
N SER A 366 23.06 3.78 18.80
CA SER A 366 23.75 3.15 17.65
C SER A 366 24.05 4.19 16.57
N THR A 367 25.11 3.99 15.79
CA THR A 367 25.51 4.91 14.72
C THR A 367 24.47 4.94 13.59
N SER A 368 24.14 6.14 13.09
CA SER A 368 23.31 6.29 11.89
C SER A 368 24.05 5.85 10.62
N PRO A 369 23.38 5.14 9.68
CA PRO A 369 23.93 4.84 8.35
C PRO A 369 23.97 6.05 7.40
N ILE A 370 23.40 7.20 7.79
CA ILE A 370 23.41 8.44 7.01
C ILE A 370 24.71 9.19 7.36
N THR A 371 25.74 9.07 6.51
CA THR A 371 27.13 9.43 6.84
C THR A 371 27.52 10.90 6.62
N ASN A 372 26.56 11.81 6.50
CA ASN A 372 26.78 13.18 6.06
C ASN A 372 26.23 14.20 7.08
N THR A 373 27.13 14.83 7.84
CA THR A 373 26.95 16.09 8.62
C THR A 373 25.90 16.14 9.74
N ILE A 374 25.07 15.12 9.92
CA ILE A 374 24.08 15.07 11.01
C ILE A 374 24.65 14.21 12.15
N THR A 375 24.87 14.81 13.31
CA THR A 375 25.34 14.11 14.51
C THR A 375 24.31 13.08 14.98
N ASN A 376 24.77 11.92 15.48
CA ASN A 376 23.90 10.96 16.17
C ASN A 376 23.06 11.68 17.25
N ALA A 377 21.90 11.12 17.58
CA ALA A 377 21.07 11.64 18.68
C ALA A 377 21.91 11.88 19.94
N THR A 378 21.66 13.01 20.58
CA THR A 378 22.24 13.32 21.90
C THR A 378 21.12 13.45 22.92
N ALA A 379 21.26 12.78 24.06
CA ALA A 379 20.28 12.83 25.12
C ALA A 379 20.97 12.98 26.48
N THR A 380 20.24 13.57 27.42
CA THR A 380 20.69 13.79 28.78
C THR A 380 19.83 12.94 29.72
N ALA A 381 20.46 12.19 30.61
CA ALA A 381 19.76 11.47 31.65
C ALA A 381 19.44 12.42 32.81
N THR A 382 18.17 12.45 33.22
CA THR A 382 17.73 13.12 34.44
C THR A 382 17.73 12.10 35.57
N MET A 383 18.25 12.50 36.72
CA MET A 383 18.38 11.64 37.90
C MET A 383 17.30 11.99 38.94
N ASN A 384 16.81 11.00 39.69
CA ASN A 384 15.88 11.25 40.80
C ASN A 384 16.55 11.97 42.00
N SER A 385 15.76 12.73 42.76
CA SER A 385 16.23 13.47 43.95
C SER A 385 16.21 12.64 45.23
N LEU A 386 15.33 11.63 45.33
CA LEU A 386 15.29 10.59 46.35
C LEU A 386 15.57 9.26 45.68
N GLY A 387 16.74 8.68 45.95
CA GLY A 387 17.28 7.62 45.12
C GLY A 387 17.46 6.28 45.83
N CYS A 388 18.45 5.55 45.36
CA CYS A 388 18.79 4.19 45.73
C CYS A 388 19.90 4.17 46.79
N ILE A 389 20.22 3.01 47.35
CA ILE A 389 21.42 2.87 48.21
C ILE A 389 22.64 2.58 47.33
N SER A 390 23.59 3.51 47.30
CA SER A 390 24.84 3.38 46.53
C SER A 390 25.95 2.73 47.34
N GLN A 391 25.91 2.86 48.67
CA GLN A 391 26.89 2.27 49.58
C GLN A 391 26.26 2.00 50.95
N ALA A 392 26.71 0.93 51.60
CA ALA A 392 26.41 0.62 52.98
C ALA A 392 27.70 0.21 53.69
N SER A 393 27.96 0.76 54.87
CA SER A 393 29.12 0.38 55.67
C SER A 393 28.81 0.41 57.17
N SER A 394 29.48 -0.44 57.94
CA SER A 394 29.35 -0.46 59.40
C SER A 394 30.65 -0.98 60.00
N SER A 395 31.04 -0.45 61.15
CA SER A 395 32.14 -0.96 61.97
C SER A 395 31.66 -1.80 63.15
N SER A 396 30.35 -2.09 63.21
CA SER A 396 29.70 -2.82 64.29
C SER A 396 30.10 -4.30 64.33
N LYS A 397 29.79 -4.97 65.44
CA LYS A 397 30.01 -6.41 65.64
C LYS A 397 28.72 -7.11 66.04
N CYS A 398 28.61 -8.39 65.69
CA CYS A 398 27.55 -9.30 66.14
C CYS A 398 28.09 -10.20 67.27
N SER A 399 27.88 -9.81 68.54
CA SER A 399 28.30 -10.62 69.69
C SER A 399 27.30 -11.72 70.02
N GLY A 400 27.77 -12.96 70.23
CA GLY A 400 26.94 -14.09 70.69
C GLY A 400 26.27 -14.93 69.59
N PHE A 401 26.76 -14.87 68.35
CA PHE A 401 26.19 -15.59 67.19
C PHE A 401 27.22 -16.48 66.49
N ASN A 402 26.76 -17.58 65.90
CA ASN A 402 27.60 -18.56 65.17
C ASN A 402 27.80 -18.11 63.71
N LEU A 403 28.74 -17.19 63.51
CA LEU A 403 29.09 -16.64 62.20
C LEU A 403 30.42 -17.22 61.70
N THR A 404 30.51 -17.46 60.40
CA THR A 404 31.72 -17.91 59.72
C THR A 404 32.39 -16.72 59.03
N SER A 405 33.66 -16.48 59.36
CA SER A 405 34.45 -15.40 58.74
C SER A 405 34.49 -15.57 57.22
N GLY A 406 34.24 -14.50 56.48
CA GLY A 406 34.22 -14.49 55.01
C GLY A 406 32.92 -14.97 54.36
N THR A 407 32.00 -15.59 55.10
CA THR A 407 30.71 -16.05 54.56
C THR A 407 29.70 -14.88 54.48
N PRO A 408 29.03 -14.66 53.33
CA PRO A 408 27.98 -13.65 53.21
C PRO A 408 26.67 -14.13 53.82
N TYR A 409 26.10 -13.34 54.73
CA TYR A 409 24.81 -13.59 55.38
C TYR A 409 23.73 -12.66 54.81
N ALA A 410 22.66 -13.23 54.24
CA ALA A 410 21.59 -12.44 53.63
C ALA A 410 20.87 -11.55 54.66
N ILE A 411 20.62 -10.30 54.27
CA ILE A 411 19.83 -9.36 55.06
C ILE A 411 18.37 -9.80 55.00
N THR A 412 17.78 -10.08 56.16
CA THR A 412 16.39 -10.52 56.30
C THR A 412 15.42 -9.37 56.50
N SER A 413 15.90 -8.26 57.06
CA SER A 413 15.18 -6.99 57.13
C SER A 413 16.16 -5.86 57.41
N ALA A 414 15.80 -4.64 57.06
CA ALA A 414 16.64 -3.47 57.28
C ALA A 414 15.77 -2.28 57.68
N THR A 415 16.27 -1.46 58.60
CA THR A 415 15.73 -0.15 58.92
C THR A 415 16.63 0.86 58.21
N LEU A 416 16.17 1.38 57.07
CA LEU A 416 16.90 2.37 56.27
C LEU A 416 16.32 3.78 56.47
N PRO A 417 17.12 4.84 56.25
CA PRO A 417 16.63 6.21 56.23
C PRO A 417 15.72 6.49 55.02
N GLY A 418 14.56 7.11 55.25
CA GLY A 418 13.55 7.43 54.23
C GLY A 418 12.39 6.43 54.18
N ALA A 419 11.46 6.63 53.23
CA ALA A 419 10.26 5.80 53.05
C ALA A 419 10.39 4.80 51.88
N GLY A 420 11.62 4.50 51.47
CA GLY A 420 11.92 3.67 50.31
C GLY A 420 11.66 2.17 50.47
N SER A 421 11.67 1.44 49.36
CA SER A 421 11.45 -0.01 49.32
C SER A 421 12.42 -0.74 48.37
N GLY A 422 12.52 -2.06 48.54
CA GLY A 422 13.23 -2.95 47.60
C GLY A 422 14.72 -3.17 47.86
N PHE A 423 15.30 -2.62 48.94
CA PHE A 423 16.70 -2.88 49.30
C PHE A 423 16.95 -4.34 49.69
N ALA A 424 18.00 -4.95 49.14
CA ALA A 424 18.49 -6.28 49.51
C ALA A 424 20.02 -6.35 49.42
N GLY A 425 20.61 -7.21 50.23
CA GLY A 425 22.06 -7.37 50.30
C GLY A 425 22.49 -8.46 51.27
N SER A 426 23.78 -8.52 51.55
CA SER A 426 24.35 -9.43 52.55
C SER A 426 25.44 -8.76 53.37
N VAL A 427 25.68 -9.28 54.57
CA VAL A 427 26.75 -8.82 55.45
C VAL A 427 27.81 -9.91 55.57
N THR A 428 29.07 -9.52 55.43
CA THR A 428 30.22 -10.42 55.63
C THR A 428 30.98 -9.98 56.87
N PHE A 429 31.41 -10.96 57.67
CA PHE A 429 32.13 -10.72 58.92
C PHE A 429 33.59 -11.17 58.80
N GLY A 430 34.46 -10.46 59.50
CA GLY A 430 35.87 -10.84 59.69
C GLY A 430 36.10 -11.41 61.08
N ASN A 431 37.37 -11.44 61.49
CA ASN A 431 37.77 -11.95 62.80
C ASN A 431 37.07 -11.17 63.95
N GLY A 432 36.60 -11.91 64.96
CA GLY A 432 35.89 -11.32 66.11
C GLY A 432 34.45 -10.87 65.82
N ASN A 433 33.80 -11.43 64.80
CA ASN A 433 32.43 -11.10 64.37
C ASN A 433 32.21 -9.61 64.05
N LYS A 434 33.26 -8.89 63.66
CA LYS A 434 33.20 -7.52 63.19
C LYS A 434 32.76 -7.51 61.72
N VAL A 435 31.89 -6.58 61.33
CA VAL A 435 31.51 -6.40 59.93
C VAL A 435 32.78 -6.08 59.11
N SER A 436 33.03 -6.89 58.10
CA SER A 436 34.13 -6.73 57.13
C SER A 436 33.63 -6.09 55.83
N GLY A 437 32.36 -6.29 55.48
CA GLY A 437 31.73 -5.63 54.34
C GLY A 437 30.21 -5.83 54.33
N ILE A 438 29.52 -4.95 53.62
CA ILE A 438 28.11 -5.08 53.28
C ILE A 438 28.02 -5.06 51.75
N SER A 439 27.50 -6.13 51.17
CA SER A 439 27.22 -6.19 49.74
C SER A 439 25.77 -5.80 49.48
N ILE A 440 25.54 -5.13 48.35
CA ILE A 440 24.22 -4.73 47.90
C ILE A 440 23.89 -5.60 46.68
N SER A 441 22.75 -6.28 46.70
CA SER A 441 22.24 -7.08 45.58
C SER A 441 21.03 -6.43 44.91
N ASN A 442 20.25 -5.66 45.68
CA ASN A 442 19.24 -4.76 45.17
C ASN A 442 19.33 -3.42 45.90
N VAL A 443 19.46 -2.34 45.14
CA VAL A 443 19.70 -0.99 45.66
C VAL A 443 18.43 -0.33 46.18
N GLY A 444 17.26 -0.84 45.75
CA GLY A 444 15.93 -0.28 46.01
C GLY A 444 15.78 1.19 45.59
N SER A 445 14.68 1.83 46.01
CA SER A 445 14.35 3.21 45.60
C SER A 445 13.66 3.99 46.72
N GLY A 446 13.76 5.32 46.71
CA GLY A 446 13.10 6.22 47.67
C GLY A 446 13.82 6.37 49.01
N TYR A 447 15.11 6.04 49.08
CA TYR A 447 15.92 6.14 50.29
C TYR A 447 16.70 7.47 50.38
N THR A 448 17.14 7.79 51.59
CA THR A 448 17.98 8.95 51.90
C THR A 448 19.27 8.53 52.59
N SER A 449 20.28 9.42 52.60
CA SER A 449 21.51 9.19 53.37
C SER A 449 21.22 9.26 54.87
N GLY A 450 21.86 8.39 55.65
CA GLY A 450 21.71 8.40 57.10
C GLY A 450 22.14 7.10 57.75
N THR A 451 21.85 6.99 59.05
CA THR A 451 22.16 5.79 59.84
C THR A 451 20.95 4.90 60.00
N GLY A 452 21.18 3.59 59.99
CA GLY A 452 20.15 2.58 60.14
C GLY A 452 20.69 1.28 60.73
N SER A 453 19.94 0.20 60.54
CA SER A 453 20.36 -1.14 60.96
C SER A 453 19.93 -2.21 59.97
N VAL A 454 20.65 -3.33 59.94
CA VAL A 454 20.28 -4.52 59.15
C VAL A 454 20.21 -5.74 60.05
N LYS A 455 19.23 -6.61 59.81
CA LYS A 455 19.10 -7.90 60.49
C LYS A 455 19.50 -9.03 59.56
N ILE A 456 20.20 -10.00 60.12
CA ILE A 456 20.61 -11.23 59.44
C ILE A 456 20.26 -12.44 60.30
N LYS A 457 20.26 -13.64 59.71
CA LYS A 457 20.22 -14.91 60.46
C LYS A 457 21.59 -15.58 60.43
N ASP A 458 22.03 -16.12 61.56
CA ASP A 458 23.25 -16.94 61.62
C ASP A 458 23.00 -18.37 61.09
N ASN A 459 24.04 -19.22 61.11
CA ASN A 459 23.96 -20.61 60.63
C ASN A 459 22.98 -21.48 61.44
N SER A 460 22.53 -21.02 62.61
CA SER A 460 21.60 -21.70 63.50
C SER A 460 20.19 -21.09 63.47
N GLY A 461 19.95 -20.09 62.62
CA GLY A 461 18.66 -19.40 62.48
C GLY A 461 18.42 -18.26 63.46
N ASN A 462 19.39 -17.94 64.34
CA ASN A 462 19.28 -16.85 65.31
C ASN A 462 19.47 -15.50 64.61
N THR A 463 18.75 -14.48 65.07
CA THR A 463 18.77 -13.14 64.44
C THR A 463 19.83 -12.23 65.06
N CYS A 464 20.81 -11.76 64.29
CA CYS A 464 21.68 -10.65 64.70
C CYS A 464 21.24 -9.34 64.08
N THR A 465 21.27 -8.24 64.85
CA THR A 465 21.08 -6.87 64.35
C THR A 465 22.42 -6.16 64.28
N VAL A 466 22.85 -5.79 63.08
CA VAL A 466 23.98 -4.90 62.84
C VAL A 466 23.48 -3.46 62.91
N GLY A 467 23.78 -2.77 64.01
CA GLY A 467 23.44 -1.36 64.21
C GLY A 467 24.45 -0.39 63.61
N SER A 468 24.10 0.90 63.61
CA SER A 468 24.97 1.99 63.14
C SER A 468 25.50 1.78 61.72
N VAL A 469 24.66 1.22 60.84
CA VAL A 469 24.99 1.10 59.42
C VAL A 469 24.84 2.48 58.80
N THR A 470 25.91 3.00 58.21
CA THR A 470 25.86 4.22 57.42
C THR A 470 25.44 3.85 56.01
N PHE A 471 24.28 4.34 55.59
CA PHE A 471 23.76 4.21 54.24
C PHE A 471 23.99 5.52 53.50
N THR A 472 24.63 5.42 52.34
CA THR A 472 24.82 6.55 51.43
C THR A 472 23.79 6.42 50.30
N ASN A 473 23.02 7.49 50.09
CA ASN A 473 22.12 7.54 48.94
C ASN A 473 22.93 7.72 47.64
N GLY A 474 22.38 7.16 46.57
CA GLY A 474 22.75 7.47 45.20
C GLY A 474 21.54 7.95 44.43
N ALA A 475 21.64 7.91 43.11
CA ALA A 475 20.57 8.32 42.21
C ALA A 475 20.33 7.28 41.11
N GLN A 476 19.08 7.22 40.65
CA GLN A 476 18.65 6.40 39.51
C GLN A 476 18.16 7.32 38.40
N VAL A 477 18.25 6.84 37.16
CA VAL A 477 17.70 7.56 36.00
C VAL A 477 16.18 7.63 36.14
N SER A 478 15.63 8.84 36.18
CA SER A 478 14.19 9.09 36.26
C SER A 478 13.58 9.29 34.87
N SER A 479 14.27 10.01 33.99
CA SER A 479 13.87 10.21 32.60
C SER A 479 15.10 10.44 31.73
N ILE A 480 14.92 10.27 30.42
CA ILE A 480 15.93 10.64 29.42
C ILE A 480 15.30 11.64 28.48
N THR A 481 15.94 12.80 28.36
CA THR A 481 15.48 13.89 27.50
C THR A 481 16.42 14.03 26.31
N VAL A 482 15.88 13.93 25.10
CA VAL A 482 16.64 14.23 23.88
C VAL A 482 16.80 15.73 23.76
N ALA A 483 18.02 16.21 23.47
CA ALA A 483 18.26 17.64 23.33
C ALA A 483 17.52 18.19 22.11
N ALA A 484 16.86 19.35 22.26
CA ALA A 484 16.11 19.99 21.19
C ALA A 484 17.01 20.23 19.96
N GLY A 485 16.56 19.78 18.78
CA GLY A 485 17.32 19.87 17.53
C GLY A 485 18.40 18.81 17.33
N ASN A 486 18.67 17.94 18.33
CA ASN A 486 19.73 16.93 18.28
C ASN A 486 19.20 15.50 18.37
N GLY A 487 18.07 15.21 17.74
CA GLY A 487 17.49 13.85 17.66
C GLY A 487 18.20 12.91 16.68
N GLY A 488 19.20 13.40 15.94
CA GLY A 488 19.87 12.66 14.86
C GLY A 488 18.91 12.29 13.73
N ALA A 489 19.41 11.60 12.70
CA ALA A 489 18.60 11.10 11.60
C ALA A 489 18.83 9.60 11.47
N TYR A 490 17.79 8.79 11.67
CA TYR A 490 17.90 7.33 11.59
C TYR A 490 16.93 6.73 10.58
N MET A 491 17.40 5.72 9.86
CA MET A 491 16.62 4.96 8.88
C MET A 491 15.85 3.79 9.52
N SER A 492 16.15 3.44 10.78
CA SER A 492 15.51 2.42 11.59
C SER A 492 15.64 2.78 13.07
N GLN A 493 14.89 2.12 13.95
CA GLN A 493 14.98 2.36 15.39
C GLN A 493 16.41 2.15 15.90
N PRO A 494 17.10 3.19 16.42
CA PRO A 494 18.42 3.02 16.96
C PRO A 494 18.35 2.28 18.29
N THR A 495 19.35 1.43 18.56
CA THR A 495 19.50 0.88 19.91
C THR A 495 19.97 1.98 20.85
N THR A 496 19.41 2.02 22.06
CA THR A 496 19.74 3.03 23.07
C THR A 496 20.24 2.34 24.32
N THR A 497 21.35 2.80 24.89
CA THR A 497 21.94 2.21 26.09
C THR A 497 22.52 3.27 27.02
N LEU A 498 22.54 2.99 28.33
CA LEU A 498 23.32 3.79 29.28
C LEU A 498 24.80 3.42 29.20
N GLY A 499 25.64 4.43 29.01
CA GLY A 499 27.11 4.36 29.03
C GLY A 499 27.71 5.24 30.13
N GLY A 500 29.03 5.44 30.05
CA GLY A 500 29.79 6.22 31.02
C GLY A 500 30.28 5.41 32.23
N THR A 501 30.45 6.07 33.37
CA THR A 501 30.98 5.48 34.60
C THR A 501 30.05 4.38 35.14
N ALA A 502 30.63 3.26 35.57
CA ALA A 502 29.88 2.16 36.20
C ALA A 502 29.11 2.64 37.45
N PRO A 503 27.98 1.99 37.80
CA PRO A 503 27.21 2.35 38.98
C PRO A 503 28.00 2.03 40.23
N ALA A 504 27.70 2.74 41.32
CA ALA A 504 28.30 2.49 42.62
C ALA A 504 27.84 1.15 43.21
N ALA A 505 26.61 0.72 42.89
CA ALA A 505 26.05 -0.57 43.30
C ALA A 505 24.97 -1.06 42.31
N PRO A 506 24.73 -2.38 42.24
CA PRO A 506 25.50 -3.48 42.82
C PRO A 506 26.69 -3.87 41.93
N ALA A 507 27.55 -4.79 42.40
CA ALA A 507 28.70 -5.28 41.64
C ALA A 507 28.33 -5.99 40.32
N THR A 508 27.12 -6.54 40.22
CA THR A 508 26.56 -7.16 38.99
C THR A 508 25.25 -6.46 38.62
N PRO A 509 25.31 -5.31 37.94
CA PRO A 509 24.16 -4.44 37.82
C PRO A 509 23.32 -4.74 36.56
N ILE A 510 21.99 -4.65 36.69
CA ILE A 510 21.01 -4.82 35.62
C ILE A 510 20.57 -3.43 35.15
N LYS A 511 20.94 -3.06 33.92
CA LYS A 511 20.60 -1.75 33.33
C LYS A 511 19.10 -1.66 33.02
N PRO A 512 18.49 -0.47 33.12
CA PRO A 512 17.18 -0.23 32.53
C PRO A 512 17.19 -0.48 31.03
N ALA A 513 16.16 -1.15 30.55
CA ALA A 513 15.92 -1.26 29.12
C ALA A 513 15.48 0.10 28.61
N LEU A 514 16.18 0.59 27.59
CA LEU A 514 15.88 1.87 26.95
C LEU A 514 15.34 1.63 25.55
N THR A 515 14.28 2.34 25.19
CA THR A 515 13.69 2.30 23.86
C THR A 515 13.64 3.71 23.28
N ALA A 516 14.33 3.94 22.16
CA ALA A 516 14.24 5.20 21.42
C ALA A 516 12.87 5.34 20.75
N LEU A 517 12.25 6.51 20.91
CA LEU A 517 11.05 6.95 20.21
C LEU A 517 11.44 7.77 18.97
N PRO A 518 10.61 7.83 17.91
CA PRO A 518 9.20 7.41 17.85
C PRO A 518 9.03 5.90 17.63
N SER A 519 8.19 5.24 18.43
CA SER A 519 7.74 3.86 18.20
C SER A 519 6.20 3.90 18.12
N PRO A 520 5.55 3.44 17.05
CA PRO A 520 6.13 2.87 15.82
C PRO A 520 6.89 3.94 15.01
N TRP A 521 8.01 3.53 14.40
CA TRP A 521 8.72 4.38 13.46
C TRP A 521 7.81 4.58 12.25
N PRO A 522 7.40 5.82 11.93
CA PRO A 522 6.46 6.02 10.85
C PRO A 522 7.11 5.55 9.56
N ALA A 523 6.44 4.61 8.91
CA ALA A 523 6.70 4.18 7.54
C ALA A 523 6.65 5.33 6.51
N ASN A 524 6.29 6.55 6.96
CA ASN A 524 5.77 7.68 6.19
C ASN A 524 6.24 9.04 6.76
N ALA A 525 7.54 9.26 7.02
CA ALA A 525 8.03 10.59 7.40
C ALA A 525 7.69 11.62 6.29
N ALA A 526 6.99 12.70 6.64
CA ALA A 526 6.57 13.68 5.64
C ALA A 526 7.74 14.55 5.15
N ALA A 527 7.68 14.92 3.87
CA ALA A 527 8.60 15.83 3.20
C ALA A 527 7.83 17.06 2.73
N ILE A 528 8.51 18.20 2.59
CA ILE A 528 7.94 19.40 1.98
C ILE A 528 7.67 19.11 0.49
N THR A 529 6.41 19.11 0.10
CA THR A 529 5.97 18.85 -1.28
C THR A 529 5.67 20.12 -2.06
N ALA A 530 5.38 21.21 -1.37
CA ALA A 530 5.15 22.51 -2.00
C ALA A 530 5.59 23.66 -1.07
N VAL A 531 5.90 24.81 -1.68
CA VAL A 531 6.13 26.07 -0.97
C VAL A 531 5.39 27.18 -1.70
N ASN A 532 4.58 27.94 -0.98
CA ASN A 532 3.76 29.02 -1.54
C ASN A 532 4.22 30.37 -1.00
N VAL A 533 4.22 31.39 -1.86
CA VAL A 533 4.50 32.77 -1.44
C VAL A 533 3.32 33.29 -0.63
N THR A 534 3.57 33.71 0.61
CA THR A 534 2.56 34.34 1.47
C THR A 534 2.70 35.86 1.47
N ALA A 535 3.94 36.35 1.44
CA ALA A 535 4.26 37.75 1.17
C ALA A 535 5.38 37.81 0.11
N PRO A 536 5.21 38.58 -0.98
CA PRO A 536 6.17 38.60 -2.08
C PRO A 536 7.39 39.50 -1.80
N GLY A 537 7.36 40.31 -0.73
CA GLY A 537 8.43 41.22 -0.32
C GLY A 537 8.79 42.28 -1.37
N THR A 538 9.91 42.97 -1.17
CA THR A 538 10.42 44.02 -2.08
C THR A 538 11.94 43.93 -2.24
N GLY A 539 12.48 44.39 -3.37
CA GLY A 539 13.93 44.46 -3.64
C GLY A 539 14.55 43.19 -4.23
N TYR A 540 13.74 42.25 -4.73
CA TYR A 540 14.21 41.00 -5.34
C TYR A 540 14.43 41.17 -6.85
N THR A 541 15.68 41.14 -7.30
CA THR A 541 16.06 41.44 -8.69
C THR A 541 15.48 40.40 -9.67
N PRO A 542 14.82 40.85 -10.77
CA PRO A 542 14.27 39.95 -11.77
C PRO A 542 15.29 38.93 -12.31
N GLY A 543 14.90 37.66 -12.41
CA GLY A 543 15.73 36.58 -12.96
C GLY A 543 16.84 36.07 -12.03
N THR A 544 16.93 36.58 -10.80
CA THR A 544 17.89 36.11 -9.79
C THR A 544 17.25 35.06 -8.88
N HIS A 545 18.03 34.02 -8.52
CA HIS A 545 17.61 32.96 -7.59
C HIS A 545 18.12 33.24 -6.17
N TYR A 546 17.25 33.10 -5.17
CA TYR A 546 17.56 33.34 -3.76
C TYR A 546 17.29 32.09 -2.91
N PRO A 547 18.22 31.64 -2.05
CA PRO A 547 18.04 30.40 -1.29
C PRO A 547 16.94 30.49 -0.22
N LEU A 548 16.18 29.41 -0.09
CA LEU A 548 15.20 29.22 0.98
C LEU A 548 15.85 28.62 2.21
N THR A 549 15.42 29.11 3.36
CA THR A 549 15.73 28.59 4.69
C THR A 549 14.45 28.10 5.33
N PHE A 550 14.51 26.88 5.86
CA PHE A 550 13.37 26.20 6.48
C PHE A 550 13.63 26.05 7.97
N THR A 551 12.73 26.55 8.81
CA THR A 551 12.87 26.51 10.27
C THR A 551 11.58 26.00 10.92
N GLY A 552 11.70 25.14 11.94
CA GLY A 552 10.56 24.49 12.60
C GLY A 552 10.13 23.19 11.92
N GLY A 553 8.96 22.65 12.30
CA GLY A 553 8.37 21.48 11.64
C GLY A 553 8.91 20.11 12.05
N GLY A 554 9.96 20.04 12.88
CA GLY A 554 10.55 18.78 13.37
C GLY A 554 11.45 18.03 12.38
N GLY A 555 11.43 18.43 11.10
CA GLY A 555 12.23 17.83 10.02
C GLY A 555 13.54 18.56 9.72
N THR A 556 14.37 17.96 8.87
CA THR A 556 15.66 18.52 8.42
C THR A 556 15.89 18.28 6.92
N GLY A 557 16.82 19.03 6.32
CA GLY A 557 17.29 18.77 4.96
C GLY A 557 16.45 19.36 3.83
N ALA A 558 15.42 20.17 4.12
CA ALA A 558 14.71 20.90 3.07
C ALA A 558 15.60 21.99 2.45
N ALA A 559 15.53 22.11 1.14
CA ALA A 559 16.22 23.12 0.35
C ALA A 559 15.33 23.58 -0.80
N GLY A 560 15.52 24.82 -1.24
CA GLY A 560 14.80 25.39 -2.35
C GLY A 560 15.31 26.78 -2.68
N TYR A 561 14.71 27.40 -3.69
CA TYR A 561 15.03 28.77 -4.06
C TYR A 561 13.76 29.56 -4.40
N ALA A 562 13.84 30.88 -4.24
CA ALA A 562 12.88 31.85 -4.76
C ALA A 562 13.40 32.46 -6.07
N VAL A 563 12.50 32.87 -6.95
CA VAL A 563 12.82 33.63 -8.17
C VAL A 563 12.30 35.06 -8.02
N GLY A 564 13.16 36.06 -8.32
CA GLY A 564 12.72 37.45 -8.45
C GLY A 564 11.96 37.68 -9.77
N GLY A 565 10.77 38.28 -9.67
CA GLY A 565 9.88 38.61 -10.80
C GLY A 565 10.05 40.03 -11.33
N GLY A 566 9.35 40.36 -12.42
CA GLY A 566 9.49 41.61 -13.18
C GLY A 566 9.21 42.91 -12.43
N THR A 567 8.65 42.87 -11.22
CA THR A 567 8.30 44.02 -10.38
C THR A 567 9.15 44.15 -9.11
N PHE A 568 10.35 43.56 -9.07
CA PHE A 568 11.24 43.56 -7.90
C PHE A 568 10.70 42.82 -6.66
N VAL A 569 9.86 41.82 -6.88
CA VAL A 569 9.21 41.01 -5.84
C VAL A 569 9.44 39.52 -6.12
N VAL A 570 9.24 38.64 -5.14
CA VAL A 570 9.31 37.18 -5.36
C VAL A 570 8.11 36.73 -6.20
N SER A 571 8.39 36.09 -7.33
CA SER A 571 7.35 35.58 -8.25
C SER A 571 7.06 34.10 -8.09
N GLY A 572 7.89 33.35 -7.37
CA GLY A 572 7.70 31.92 -7.14
C GLY A 572 8.73 31.35 -6.19
N LEU A 573 8.34 30.27 -5.51
CA LEU A 573 9.19 29.46 -4.65
C LEU A 573 9.27 28.06 -5.24
N THR A 574 10.45 27.46 -5.25
CA THR A 574 10.68 26.12 -5.78
C THR A 574 11.38 25.29 -4.73
N VAL A 575 10.77 24.15 -4.37
CA VAL A 575 11.42 23.14 -3.54
C VAL A 575 12.41 22.36 -4.40
N THR A 576 13.67 22.31 -3.99
CA THR A 576 14.70 21.47 -4.63
C THR A 576 15.02 20.23 -3.81
N ASN A 577 14.73 20.24 -2.51
CA ASN A 577 14.74 19.08 -1.63
C ASN A 577 13.63 19.24 -0.59
N GLY A 578 12.71 18.28 -0.50
CA GLY A 578 11.60 18.34 0.46
C GLY A 578 12.02 18.12 1.92
N GLY A 579 13.25 17.65 2.16
CA GLY A 579 13.71 17.23 3.49
C GLY A 579 12.89 16.05 4.06
N ALA A 580 13.15 15.68 5.31
CA ALA A 580 12.52 14.54 5.98
C ALA A 580 12.11 14.84 7.41
N GLY A 581 11.16 14.05 7.92
CA GLY A 581 10.81 14.04 9.34
C GLY A 581 9.96 15.23 9.75
N TYR A 582 9.35 15.92 8.79
CA TYR A 582 8.42 16.99 9.11
C TYR A 582 7.15 16.38 9.71
N THR A 583 6.85 16.76 10.95
CA THR A 583 5.60 16.40 11.64
C THR A 583 4.58 17.52 11.59
N THR A 584 5.05 18.74 11.28
CA THR A 584 4.24 19.92 10.99
C THR A 584 4.92 20.73 9.89
N ALA A 585 4.16 21.55 9.17
CA ALA A 585 4.69 22.41 8.13
C ALA A 585 5.78 23.36 8.68
N PRO A 586 7.01 23.39 8.12
CA PRO A 586 8.04 24.34 8.54
C PRO A 586 7.77 25.75 8.01
N THR A 587 8.37 26.75 8.65
CA THR A 587 8.36 28.14 8.16
C THR A 587 9.37 28.32 7.04
N VAL A 588 8.98 28.98 5.94
CA VAL A 588 9.85 29.27 4.79
C VAL A 588 10.29 30.73 4.82
N MET A 589 11.60 30.95 4.90
CA MET A 589 12.22 32.28 4.82
C MET A 589 13.18 32.36 3.64
N ILE A 590 13.21 33.50 2.97
CA ILE A 590 14.18 33.77 1.89
C ILE A 590 15.39 34.47 2.49
N SER A 591 16.57 33.90 2.30
CA SER A 591 17.81 34.45 2.86
C SER A 591 18.68 35.09 1.76
N GLY A 592 19.18 36.30 2.02
CA GLY A 592 20.10 37.04 1.13
C GLY A 592 19.43 37.85 0.01
N GLY A 593 20.24 38.61 -0.74
CA GLY A 593 19.82 39.19 -2.03
C GLY A 593 19.39 40.66 -2.08
N GLY A 594 19.51 41.43 -0.99
CA GLY A 594 19.18 42.87 -0.96
C GLY A 594 17.69 43.21 -0.83
N GLY A 595 16.79 42.23 -0.92
CA GLY A 595 15.35 42.38 -0.68
C GLY A 595 14.93 42.09 0.78
N SER A 596 13.71 42.49 1.15
CA SER A 596 13.13 42.27 2.49
C SER A 596 11.62 41.98 2.45
N GLY A 597 11.12 41.31 3.48
CA GLY A 597 9.68 41.12 3.74
C GLY A 597 9.00 40.01 2.96
N ALA A 598 9.74 39.15 2.25
CA ALA A 598 9.15 37.98 1.59
C ALA A 598 9.08 36.77 2.53
N THR A 599 7.91 36.11 2.59
CA THR A 599 7.66 34.92 3.42
C THR A 599 6.85 33.89 2.64
N GLY A 600 6.94 32.62 3.04
CA GLY A 600 6.17 31.55 2.44
C GLY A 600 5.73 30.48 3.43
N THR A 601 4.73 29.69 3.03
CA THR A 601 4.26 28.50 3.74
C THR A 601 4.73 27.24 3.03
N ALA A 602 5.09 26.21 3.80
CA ALA A 602 5.45 24.90 3.27
C ALA A 602 4.30 23.92 3.46
N THR A 603 4.00 23.10 2.46
CA THR A 603 3.08 21.97 2.57
C THR A 603 3.91 20.71 2.75
N ILE A 604 3.54 19.88 3.74
CA ILE A 604 4.19 18.58 3.97
C ILE A 604 3.25 17.46 3.51
N ALA A 605 3.79 16.41 2.91
CA ALA A 605 3.06 15.18 2.66
C ALA A 605 3.94 13.98 3.03
N SER A 606 3.33 12.91 3.55
CA SER A 606 4.00 11.60 3.51
C SER A 606 4.36 11.34 2.05
N GLY A 607 5.65 11.20 1.76
CA GLY A 607 6.11 10.93 0.41
C GLY A 607 5.26 9.82 -0.19
N GLY A 608 4.53 10.14 -1.26
CA GLY A 608 3.58 9.23 -1.88
C GLY A 608 4.29 7.92 -2.23
N VAL A 609 3.94 6.87 -1.50
CA VAL A 609 4.27 5.51 -1.86
C VAL A 609 2.96 4.77 -1.85
N ASN A 610 2.56 4.22 -2.99
CA ASN A 610 1.67 3.06 -3.00
C ASN A 610 2.41 1.94 -2.26
N THR A 611 2.16 1.83 -0.96
CA THR A 611 2.75 0.79 -0.09
C THR A 611 2.23 -0.60 -0.42
N ALA A 612 1.23 -0.67 -1.29
CA ALA A 612 0.54 -1.87 -1.70
C ALA A 612 0.51 -1.90 -3.23
N MET A 613 1.17 -2.88 -3.84
CA MET A 613 1.06 -3.15 -5.27
C MET A 613 0.06 -4.27 -5.51
N GLY A 614 -0.53 -4.29 -6.69
CA GLY A 614 -1.35 -5.36 -7.18
C GLY A 614 -0.57 -6.62 -7.50
N GLN A 615 -1.05 -7.80 -7.08
CA GLN A 615 -0.60 -9.07 -7.65
C GLN A 615 -0.98 -9.14 -9.13
N VAL A 616 -0.06 -9.61 -9.96
CA VAL A 616 -0.34 -9.90 -11.38
C VAL A 616 -0.42 -11.40 -11.57
N TYR A 617 -1.55 -11.86 -12.08
CA TYR A 617 -1.77 -13.24 -12.49
C TYR A 617 -1.64 -13.38 -14.00
N LEU A 618 -1.00 -14.46 -14.43
CA LEU A 618 -0.98 -14.91 -15.82
C LEU A 618 -1.96 -16.08 -15.96
N LEU A 619 -2.97 -15.87 -16.81
CA LEU A 619 -4.01 -16.84 -17.13
C LEU A 619 -3.76 -17.38 -18.53
N THR A 620 -3.68 -18.70 -18.67
CA THR A 620 -3.56 -19.37 -19.98
C THR A 620 -4.72 -20.34 -20.13
N SER A 621 -5.58 -20.14 -21.13
CA SER A 621 -6.69 -21.04 -21.41
C SER A 621 -6.46 -21.81 -22.70
N PHE A 622 -6.84 -23.09 -22.68
CA PHE A 622 -6.89 -23.96 -23.84
C PHE A 622 -8.33 -24.36 -24.12
N ALA A 623 -8.73 -24.22 -25.38
CA ALA A 623 -10.01 -24.68 -25.87
C ALA A 623 -9.85 -25.65 -27.04
N MET A 624 -10.79 -26.58 -27.13
CA MET A 624 -10.88 -27.53 -28.22
C MET A 624 -12.34 -27.77 -28.58
N THR A 625 -12.68 -27.62 -29.87
CA THR A 625 -14.02 -27.93 -30.37
C THR A 625 -14.20 -29.42 -30.62
N LYS A 626 -15.44 -29.87 -30.83
CA LYS A 626 -15.77 -31.30 -31.05
C LYS A 626 -15.12 -31.88 -32.32
N THR A 627 -14.82 -31.03 -33.29
CA THR A 627 -14.12 -31.33 -34.55
C THR A 627 -12.60 -31.41 -34.37
N GLY A 628 -12.08 -31.02 -33.21
CA GLY A 628 -10.65 -31.11 -32.87
C GLY A 628 -9.83 -29.86 -33.13
N SER A 629 -10.45 -28.75 -33.58
CA SER A 629 -9.76 -27.46 -33.68
C SER A 629 -9.33 -26.98 -32.30
N LYS A 630 -8.13 -26.37 -32.22
CA LYS A 630 -7.49 -25.97 -30.97
C LYS A 630 -7.12 -24.50 -30.99
N SER A 631 -7.22 -23.83 -29.85
CA SER A 631 -6.71 -22.48 -29.66
C SER A 631 -6.33 -22.27 -28.21
N MET A 632 -5.35 -21.39 -28.00
CA MET A 632 -4.96 -20.91 -26.69
C MET A 632 -5.04 -19.39 -26.60
N ALA A 633 -5.45 -18.90 -25.44
CA ALA A 633 -5.47 -17.48 -25.12
C ALA A 633 -4.73 -17.27 -23.81
N GLN A 634 -3.97 -16.17 -23.74
CA GLN A 634 -3.25 -15.77 -22.55
C GLN A 634 -3.65 -14.35 -22.14
N MET A 635 -3.85 -14.14 -20.85
CA MET A 635 -4.23 -12.87 -20.25
C MET A 635 -3.34 -12.58 -19.04
N GLU A 636 -2.82 -11.36 -19.00
CA GLU A 636 -2.26 -10.79 -17.78
C GLU A 636 -3.34 -9.97 -17.10
N THR A 637 -3.62 -10.30 -15.84
CA THR A 637 -4.63 -9.62 -15.06
C THR A 637 -4.07 -9.19 -13.72
N GLY A 638 -4.35 -7.95 -13.32
CA GLY A 638 -3.79 -7.35 -12.13
C GLY A 638 -4.86 -7.08 -11.07
N ALA A 639 -4.56 -7.38 -9.82
CA ALA A 639 -5.33 -6.84 -8.70
C ALA A 639 -5.04 -5.35 -8.61
N ARG A 640 -6.06 -4.49 -8.62
CA ARG A 640 -5.81 -3.06 -8.44
C ARG A 640 -5.17 -2.86 -7.06
N PRO A 641 -4.06 -2.09 -6.94
CA PRO A 641 -3.46 -1.84 -5.65
C PRO A 641 -4.51 -1.30 -4.67
N PRO A 642 -4.50 -1.73 -3.38
CA PRO A 642 -5.39 -1.20 -2.36
C PRO A 642 -5.28 0.32 -2.30
N PHE A 643 -6.36 0.98 -2.69
CA PHE A 643 -6.50 2.40 -2.44
C PHE A 643 -6.47 2.61 -0.93
N THR A 644 -5.51 3.38 -0.45
CA THR A 644 -5.46 3.77 0.95
C THR A 644 -6.36 4.97 1.12
N PHE A 645 -7.60 4.71 1.51
CA PHE A 645 -8.55 5.76 1.88
C PHE A 645 -7.96 6.54 3.07
N ASN A 646 -8.10 7.86 3.05
CA ASN A 646 -7.66 8.70 4.15
C ASN A 646 -8.69 9.78 4.41
N ILE A 647 -8.86 10.15 5.67
CA ILE A 647 -9.71 11.27 6.09
C ILE A 647 -8.86 12.52 6.22
N GLY A 648 -9.34 13.62 5.64
CA GLY A 648 -8.64 14.89 5.60
C GLY A 648 -9.03 15.86 6.71
N GLY A 649 -10.20 15.70 7.32
CA GLY A 649 -10.75 16.59 8.34
C GLY A 649 -11.99 16.00 9.00
N ALA A 650 -12.54 16.68 10.01
CA ALA A 650 -13.84 16.33 10.57
C ALA A 650 -14.92 16.30 9.47
N ILE A 651 -14.84 17.28 8.55
CA ILE A 651 -15.45 17.22 7.22
C ILE A 651 -14.32 17.14 6.20
N THR A 652 -14.43 16.22 5.24
CA THR A 652 -13.52 16.10 4.12
C THR A 652 -14.29 16.34 2.82
N LEU A 653 -13.84 17.32 2.05
CA LEU A 653 -14.42 17.75 0.79
C LEU A 653 -13.44 17.44 -0.34
N VAL A 654 -13.85 16.55 -1.26
CA VAL A 654 -12.96 15.93 -2.25
C VAL A 654 -13.35 16.30 -3.67
N GLY A 655 -12.60 17.24 -4.21
CA GLY A 655 -12.78 17.82 -5.53
C GLY A 655 -12.73 19.34 -5.46
N ASN A 656 -12.75 19.99 -6.61
CA ASN A 656 -12.75 21.44 -6.65
C ASN A 656 -14.07 21.94 -6.07
N GLU A 657 -14.01 22.90 -5.13
CA GLU A 657 -15.19 23.51 -4.52
C GLU A 657 -15.45 24.89 -5.12
N PRO A 658 -16.44 25.08 -6.01
CA PRO A 658 -16.89 26.40 -6.42
C PRO A 658 -17.41 27.22 -5.23
N ALA A 659 -17.36 28.54 -5.35
CA ALA A 659 -18.00 29.42 -4.37
C ALA A 659 -19.51 29.15 -4.30
N ALA A 660 -20.06 29.15 -3.09
CA ALA A 660 -21.45 28.84 -2.74
C ALA A 660 -21.88 27.37 -2.81
N ASP A 661 -21.00 26.43 -3.19
CA ASP A 661 -21.31 24.98 -3.14
C ASP A 661 -21.15 24.41 -1.72
N PHE A 662 -20.40 25.11 -0.86
CA PHE A 662 -20.43 24.90 0.59
C PHE A 662 -21.32 25.96 1.24
N VAL A 663 -22.45 25.54 1.82
CA VAL A 663 -23.34 26.43 2.59
C VAL A 663 -23.27 26.02 4.05
N SER A 664 -22.95 26.98 4.92
CA SER A 664 -22.79 26.74 6.35
C SER A 664 -23.83 27.49 7.19
N PRO A 665 -24.16 26.98 8.39
CA PRO A 665 -25.11 27.61 9.28
C PRO A 665 -24.52 28.88 9.93
N ASN A 666 -25.39 29.77 10.38
CA ASN A 666 -25.00 31.03 11.04
C ASN A 666 -25.21 31.02 12.57
N SER A 667 -25.46 29.85 13.18
CA SER A 667 -25.69 29.72 14.63
C SER A 667 -24.41 29.91 15.43
N ASN A 668 -24.47 30.69 16.52
CA ASN A 668 -23.31 30.90 17.40
C ASN A 668 -22.87 29.61 18.14
N ASN A 669 -23.76 28.64 18.32
CA ASN A 669 -23.50 27.48 19.17
C ASN A 669 -23.19 26.19 18.38
N MET A 670 -23.21 26.23 17.05
CA MET A 670 -22.72 25.11 16.25
C MET A 670 -21.21 24.94 16.45
N THR A 671 -20.67 23.74 16.32
CA THR A 671 -19.21 23.51 16.29
C THR A 671 -18.82 22.47 15.25
N VAL A 672 -17.73 22.73 14.53
CA VAL A 672 -17.03 21.71 13.73
C VAL A 672 -15.61 21.64 14.25
N ASN A 673 -15.26 20.53 14.89
CA ASN A 673 -14.00 20.39 15.58
C ASN A 673 -13.19 19.21 15.02
N GLY A 674 -12.01 19.53 14.50
CA GLY A 674 -11.02 18.56 14.03
C GLY A 674 -10.05 18.07 15.10
N ASP A 675 -10.03 18.69 16.29
CA ASP A 675 -9.24 18.16 17.42
C ASP A 675 -9.77 16.79 17.81
N ASP A 676 -8.89 15.83 18.02
CA ASP A 676 -9.28 14.44 18.27
C ASP A 676 -9.90 14.27 19.67
N ALA A 677 -11.08 13.66 19.73
CA ALA A 677 -11.83 13.44 20.96
C ALA A 677 -11.51 12.12 21.68
N ALA A 678 -10.47 11.41 21.26
CA ALA A 678 -10.09 10.11 21.80
C ALA A 678 -10.15 10.02 23.34
N GLY A 679 -10.83 8.98 23.83
CA GLY A 679 -11.04 8.68 25.24
C GLY A 679 -12.21 9.43 25.88
N SER A 680 -13.00 10.20 25.12
CA SER A 680 -14.02 11.10 25.67
C SER A 680 -15.43 10.89 25.12
N LEU A 681 -15.58 10.17 24.01
CA LEU A 681 -16.88 9.96 23.36
C LEU A 681 -17.50 8.60 23.69
N ALA A 682 -18.84 8.57 23.74
CA ALA A 682 -19.59 7.33 23.91
C ALA A 682 -19.51 6.48 22.62
N GLY A 683 -19.23 5.18 22.76
CA GLY A 683 -19.13 4.25 21.63
C GLY A 683 -17.70 4.00 21.14
N GLU A 684 -16.69 4.64 21.74
CA GLU A 684 -15.29 4.37 21.44
C GLU A 684 -14.87 2.91 21.76
N PRO A 685 -13.97 2.31 20.96
CA PRO A 685 -13.35 1.04 21.30
C PRO A 685 -12.55 1.09 22.61
N VAL A 686 -12.53 -0.01 23.36
CA VAL A 686 -11.72 -0.14 24.58
C VAL A 686 -10.24 0.08 24.24
N GLY A 687 -9.62 1.06 24.90
CA GLY A 687 -8.20 1.39 24.70
C GLY A 687 -7.91 2.50 23.70
N CYS A 688 -8.94 3.19 23.18
CA CYS A 688 -8.78 4.41 22.40
C CYS A 688 -7.91 5.43 23.17
N SER A 689 -6.74 5.76 22.63
CA SER A 689 -5.77 6.66 23.25
C SER A 689 -4.79 7.20 22.21
N GLY A 690 -4.20 8.37 22.48
CA GLY A 690 -3.45 9.14 21.48
C GLY A 690 -4.32 10.23 20.87
N LYS A 691 -3.68 11.31 20.37
CA LYS A 691 -4.35 12.46 19.76
C LYS A 691 -3.81 12.64 18.34
N THR A 692 -4.65 12.41 17.33
CA THR A 692 -4.32 12.64 15.92
C THR A 692 -5.22 13.71 15.33
N ASP A 693 -5.07 14.94 15.84
CA ASP A 693 -5.87 16.08 15.42
C ASP A 693 -5.84 16.29 13.90
N LYS A 694 -6.97 16.68 13.33
CA LYS A 694 -7.18 17.01 11.92
C LYS A 694 -7.70 18.45 11.81
N PRO A 695 -7.73 19.06 10.62
CA PRO A 695 -8.49 20.30 10.43
C PRO A 695 -10.00 20.07 10.62
N ALA A 696 -10.73 21.15 10.93
CA ALA A 696 -12.20 21.10 10.96
C ALA A 696 -12.76 20.72 9.58
N ILE A 697 -12.21 21.33 8.52
CA ILE A 697 -12.52 21.00 7.14
C ILE A 697 -11.23 20.76 6.36
N GLY A 698 -11.11 19.58 5.77
CA GLY A 698 -10.10 19.25 4.78
C GLY A 698 -10.64 19.48 3.38
N VAL A 699 -9.95 20.26 2.54
CA VAL A 699 -10.33 20.58 1.16
C VAL A 699 -9.29 20.13 0.14
N TRP A 700 -9.70 20.09 -1.13
CA TRP A 700 -8.88 19.62 -2.25
C TRP A 700 -7.71 20.54 -2.61
N ASP A 701 -7.96 21.84 -2.77
CA ASP A 701 -6.93 22.78 -3.20
C ASP A 701 -7.07 24.15 -2.52
N SER A 702 -6.12 25.04 -2.79
CA SER A 702 -6.09 26.38 -2.19
C SER A 702 -7.26 27.27 -2.64
N GLN A 703 -7.83 27.04 -3.83
CA GLN A 703 -9.00 27.80 -4.29
C GLN A 703 -10.24 27.37 -3.51
N SER A 704 -10.42 26.07 -3.34
CA SER A 704 -11.46 25.45 -2.53
C SER A 704 -11.37 25.91 -1.07
N GLN A 705 -10.15 26.01 -0.52
CA GLN A 705 -9.93 26.57 0.82
C GLN A 705 -10.44 28.01 0.91
N THR A 706 -10.13 28.84 -0.08
CA THR A 706 -10.55 30.24 -0.12
C THR A 706 -12.08 30.35 -0.20
N ASN A 707 -12.70 29.55 -1.06
CA ASN A 707 -14.15 29.54 -1.27
C ASN A 707 -14.88 29.09 0.00
N VAL A 708 -14.50 27.93 0.55
CA VAL A 708 -15.09 27.39 1.79
C VAL A 708 -14.95 28.38 2.95
N VAL A 709 -13.77 29.00 3.14
CA VAL A 709 -13.56 30.01 4.18
C VAL A 709 -14.46 31.24 3.97
N GLY A 710 -14.64 31.68 2.73
CA GLY A 710 -15.53 32.78 2.37
C GLY A 710 -17.01 32.49 2.66
N ASP A 711 -17.41 31.23 2.58
CA ASP A 711 -18.80 30.77 2.74
C ASP A 711 -19.13 30.35 4.20
N LEU A 712 -18.18 30.47 5.15
CA LEU A 712 -18.41 30.19 6.57
C LEU A 712 -19.24 31.30 7.26
N GLY A 713 -20.43 30.96 7.74
CA GLY A 713 -21.30 31.86 8.51
C GLY A 713 -20.76 32.18 9.91
N LYS A 714 -19.98 31.27 10.50
CA LYS A 714 -19.32 31.43 11.81
C LYS A 714 -17.90 30.85 11.81
N PRO A 715 -16.92 31.52 11.18
CA PRO A 715 -15.56 31.00 11.03
C PRO A 715 -14.89 30.56 12.34
N GLN A 716 -15.14 31.28 13.45
CA GLN A 716 -14.53 30.97 14.74
C GLN A 716 -14.95 29.63 15.36
N ASN A 717 -16.02 29.00 14.85
CA ASN A 717 -16.52 27.74 15.37
C ASN A 717 -15.97 26.50 14.64
N TYR A 718 -15.01 26.71 13.72
CA TYR A 718 -14.30 25.67 12.98
C TYR A 718 -12.89 25.54 13.56
N THR A 719 -12.71 24.64 14.53
CA THR A 719 -11.47 24.45 15.30
C THR A 719 -10.78 23.14 14.95
N GLY A 720 -9.48 23.03 15.16
CA GLY A 720 -8.68 21.88 14.72
C GLY A 720 -7.24 22.30 14.43
N VAL A 721 -6.52 21.46 13.70
CA VAL A 721 -5.16 21.76 13.23
C VAL A 721 -5.13 23.02 12.35
N GLY A 722 -4.17 23.91 12.61
CA GLY A 722 -3.98 25.16 11.86
C GLY A 722 -4.64 26.37 12.51
N SER A 723 -4.76 27.47 11.75
CA SER A 723 -5.44 28.69 12.22
C SER A 723 -6.95 28.51 12.18
N THR A 724 -7.68 29.17 13.09
CA THR A 724 -9.16 29.26 13.04
C THR A 724 -9.59 30.37 12.05
N PRO A 725 -10.52 30.12 11.10
CA PRO A 725 -11.20 28.85 10.83
C PRO A 725 -10.26 27.77 10.32
N SER A 726 -10.31 26.59 10.94
CA SER A 726 -9.45 25.43 10.64
C SER A 726 -9.92 24.74 9.34
N VAL A 727 -9.60 25.37 8.22
CA VAL A 727 -9.80 24.82 6.87
C VAL A 727 -8.44 24.63 6.24
N GLN A 728 -8.07 23.42 5.82
CA GLN A 728 -6.73 23.10 5.31
C GLN A 728 -6.80 22.32 4.01
N VAL A 729 -5.83 22.55 3.13
CA VAL A 729 -5.63 21.76 1.91
C VAL A 729 -5.02 20.42 2.28
N VAL A 730 -5.70 19.33 1.92
CA VAL A 730 -5.35 17.97 2.36
C VAL A 730 -5.25 16.96 1.22
N TYR A 731 -5.32 17.39 -0.05
CA TYR A 731 -5.26 16.50 -1.22
C TYR A 731 -4.15 15.44 -1.15
N SER A 732 -2.93 15.83 -0.77
CA SER A 732 -1.83 14.88 -0.63
C SER A 732 -2.01 13.91 0.54
N ALA A 733 -2.63 14.34 1.64
CA ALA A 733 -2.97 13.50 2.77
C ALA A 733 -4.15 12.55 2.47
N LEU A 734 -5.00 12.87 1.48
CA LEU A 734 -6.08 12.02 1.01
C LEU A 734 -5.61 10.88 0.09
N GLY A 735 -4.37 10.92 -0.41
CA GLY A 735 -3.82 9.99 -1.40
C GLY A 735 -3.35 10.66 -2.70
N GLY A 736 -3.48 11.98 -2.83
CA GLY A 736 -3.00 12.73 -3.99
C GLY A 736 -3.61 12.22 -5.30
N THR A 737 -2.76 11.87 -6.27
CA THR A 737 -3.19 11.40 -7.60
C THR A 737 -3.99 10.10 -7.55
N ASP A 738 -3.92 9.35 -6.45
CA ASP A 738 -4.70 8.13 -6.27
C ASP A 738 -6.15 8.42 -5.88
N VAL A 739 -6.52 9.67 -5.56
CA VAL A 739 -7.92 10.04 -5.28
C VAL A 739 -8.67 10.25 -6.60
N THR A 740 -8.99 9.15 -7.27
CA THR A 740 -9.76 9.11 -8.52
C THR A 740 -11.16 8.57 -8.28
N PRO A 741 -12.16 8.92 -9.13
CA PRO A 741 -13.51 8.35 -9.05
C PRO A 741 -13.50 6.82 -8.93
N SER A 742 -12.71 6.14 -9.75
CA SER A 742 -12.65 4.68 -9.73
C SER A 742 -12.05 4.10 -8.45
N ASN A 743 -11.07 4.76 -7.85
CA ASN A 743 -10.46 4.31 -6.60
C ASN A 743 -11.44 4.49 -5.43
N LEU A 744 -12.14 5.62 -5.38
CA LEU A 744 -13.13 5.91 -4.36
C LEU A 744 -14.36 5.00 -4.50
N ASP A 745 -14.89 4.84 -5.70
CA ASP A 745 -16.01 3.92 -5.97
C ASP A 745 -15.60 2.46 -5.67
N GLY A 746 -14.39 2.06 -6.05
CA GLY A 746 -13.86 0.73 -5.76
C GLY A 746 -13.70 0.46 -4.26
N PHE A 747 -13.27 1.45 -3.49
CA PHE A 747 -13.20 1.36 -2.02
C PHE A 747 -14.59 1.25 -1.41
N VAL A 748 -15.52 2.11 -1.82
CA VAL A 748 -16.88 2.11 -1.28
C VAL A 748 -17.61 0.81 -1.64
N GLN A 749 -17.45 0.30 -2.86
CA GLN A 749 -17.96 -1.02 -3.23
C GLN A 749 -17.35 -2.16 -2.38
N SER A 750 -16.08 -2.06 -1.98
CA SER A 750 -15.50 -3.06 -1.07
C SER A 750 -16.17 -3.08 0.31
N LEU A 751 -16.67 -1.94 0.79
CA LEU A 751 -17.44 -1.88 2.04
C LEU A 751 -18.77 -2.65 1.92
N GLN A 752 -19.33 -2.79 0.71
CA GLN A 752 -20.56 -3.54 0.46
C GLN A 752 -20.44 -5.02 0.89
N SER A 753 -19.26 -5.64 0.81
CA SER A 753 -19.07 -7.04 1.23
C SER A 753 -19.12 -7.24 2.75
N TYR A 754 -19.01 -6.16 3.53
CA TYR A 754 -19.06 -6.19 5.00
C TYR A 754 -20.44 -5.86 5.56
N VAL A 755 -21.43 -5.59 4.70
CA VAL A 755 -22.78 -5.24 5.11
C VAL A 755 -23.47 -6.50 5.65
N THR A 756 -23.92 -6.44 6.91
CA THR A 756 -24.61 -7.55 7.59
C THR A 756 -26.12 -7.55 7.38
N SER A 757 -26.65 -6.52 6.71
CA SER A 757 -28.04 -6.34 6.28
C SER A 757 -28.10 -6.22 4.75
N PRO A 758 -29.25 -6.40 4.09
CA PRO A 758 -29.33 -6.17 2.65
C PRO A 758 -28.94 -4.73 2.30
N VAL A 759 -28.26 -4.58 1.16
CA VAL A 759 -27.96 -3.28 0.57
C VAL A 759 -29.26 -2.58 0.24
N LEU A 760 -29.43 -1.37 0.76
CA LEU A 760 -30.64 -0.59 0.56
C LEU A 760 -30.52 0.15 -0.77
N THR A 761 -31.56 0.13 -1.60
CA THR A 761 -31.53 0.70 -2.96
C THR A 761 -32.64 1.74 -3.13
N GLY A 762 -32.39 2.75 -3.98
CA GLY A 762 -33.34 3.82 -4.23
C GLY A 762 -33.44 4.83 -3.08
N THR A 763 -34.59 5.50 -2.93
CA THR A 763 -34.81 6.47 -1.86
C THR A 763 -35.13 5.77 -0.54
N VAL A 764 -34.25 5.91 0.45
CA VAL A 764 -34.35 5.28 1.78
C VAL A 764 -34.72 6.34 2.82
N THR A 765 -35.65 6.02 3.74
CA THR A 765 -36.07 6.95 4.81
C THR A 765 -35.86 6.47 6.24
N SER A 766 -35.32 5.26 6.41
CA SER A 766 -34.97 4.69 7.72
C SER A 766 -33.80 3.71 7.57
N LEU A 767 -33.02 3.56 8.64
CA LEU A 767 -31.86 2.65 8.68
C LEU A 767 -32.14 1.44 9.59
N PRO A 768 -31.52 0.29 9.32
CA PRO A 768 -31.51 -0.85 10.23
C PRO A 768 -30.78 -0.50 11.54
N ALA A 769 -30.97 -1.34 12.58
CA ALA A 769 -30.23 -1.18 13.83
C ALA A 769 -28.72 -1.37 13.60
N THR A 770 -27.91 -0.47 14.15
CA THR A 770 -26.45 -0.42 13.92
C THR A 770 -25.64 -0.54 15.20
N THR A 771 -24.41 -1.03 15.05
CA THR A 771 -23.38 -1.15 16.10
C THR A 771 -22.11 -0.44 15.64
N THR A 772 -21.13 -0.28 16.53
CA THR A 772 -19.84 0.38 16.22
C THR A 772 -18.99 -0.34 15.17
N SER A 773 -19.38 -1.55 14.73
CA SER A 773 -18.74 -2.28 13.63
C SER A 773 -19.68 -2.55 12.45
N SER A 774 -20.87 -1.96 12.44
CA SER A 774 -21.83 -2.10 11.35
C SER A 774 -21.37 -1.30 10.13
N VAL A 775 -21.52 -1.90 8.94
CA VAL A 775 -21.48 -1.17 7.67
C VAL A 775 -22.90 -1.12 7.12
N THR A 776 -23.40 0.09 6.84
CA THR A 776 -24.70 0.34 6.22
C THR A 776 -24.48 0.95 4.85
N TYR A 777 -24.97 0.29 3.80
CA TYR A 777 -24.78 0.72 2.41
C TYR A 777 -26.12 1.08 1.77
N VAL A 778 -26.23 2.33 1.31
CA VAL A 778 -27.37 2.84 0.54
C VAL A 778 -26.92 3.15 -0.88
N ASP A 779 -27.40 2.35 -1.83
CA ASP A 779 -27.24 2.58 -3.26
C ASP A 779 -28.38 3.46 -3.79
N GLY A 780 -28.23 4.77 -3.63
CA GLY A 780 -29.26 5.76 -3.93
C GLY A 780 -29.31 6.89 -2.89
N ASP A 781 -30.45 7.57 -2.83
CA ASP A 781 -30.67 8.70 -1.94
C ASP A 781 -31.10 8.25 -0.54
N LEU A 782 -30.56 8.88 0.50
CA LEU A 782 -30.95 8.64 1.89
C LEU A 782 -31.56 9.92 2.48
N THR A 783 -32.80 9.85 2.96
CA THR A 783 -33.48 10.97 3.64
C THR A 783 -33.89 10.59 5.05
N LEU A 784 -33.18 11.08 6.06
CA LEU A 784 -33.50 10.83 7.47
C LEU A 784 -34.17 12.05 8.12
N SER A 785 -35.23 11.82 8.89
CA SER A 785 -35.94 12.89 9.62
C SER A 785 -36.24 12.48 11.06
N GLY A 786 -36.27 13.44 11.98
CA GLY A 786 -36.53 13.22 13.39
C GLY A 786 -35.23 13.04 14.18
N ASN A 787 -35.14 12.00 15.02
CA ASN A 787 -34.00 11.80 15.92
C ASN A 787 -33.27 10.47 15.66
N PRO A 788 -32.79 10.19 14.43
CA PRO A 788 -32.14 8.93 14.12
C PRO A 788 -30.81 8.80 14.89
N THR A 789 -30.57 7.65 15.50
CA THR A 789 -29.29 7.30 16.11
C THR A 789 -28.66 6.13 15.37
N GLY A 790 -27.38 6.21 15.05
CA GLY A 790 -26.65 5.11 14.44
C GLY A 790 -25.16 5.10 14.76
N ASN A 791 -24.50 4.00 14.42
CA ASN A 791 -23.10 3.75 14.69
C ASN A 791 -22.42 3.06 13.49
N GLY A 792 -21.10 3.18 13.40
CA GLY A 792 -20.30 2.47 12.41
C GLY A 792 -20.13 3.24 11.10
N VAL A 793 -20.04 2.53 9.98
CA VAL A 793 -19.80 3.09 8.65
C VAL A 793 -21.13 3.24 7.91
N LEU A 794 -21.47 4.46 7.50
CA LEU A 794 -22.60 4.72 6.60
C LEU A 794 -22.08 5.12 5.22
N VAL A 795 -22.51 4.41 4.19
CA VAL A 795 -22.21 4.69 2.79
C VAL A 795 -23.50 5.12 2.08
N VAL A 796 -23.44 6.22 1.34
CA VAL A 796 -24.52 6.72 0.47
C VAL A 796 -23.94 7.06 -0.90
N THR A 797 -24.46 6.43 -1.96
CA THR A 797 -24.02 6.71 -3.35
C THR A 797 -24.79 7.86 -4.02
N GLY A 798 -25.95 8.22 -3.50
CA GLY A 798 -26.75 9.35 -3.96
C GLY A 798 -26.63 10.58 -3.07
N THR A 799 -27.76 11.26 -2.88
CA THR A 799 -27.88 12.43 -1.99
C THR A 799 -28.17 11.98 -0.56
N LEU A 800 -27.38 12.46 0.39
CA LEU A 800 -27.68 12.32 1.82
C LEU A 800 -28.42 13.56 2.31
N THR A 801 -29.71 13.41 2.64
CA THR A 801 -30.54 14.42 3.29
C THR A 801 -30.82 14.02 4.73
N PHE A 802 -30.61 14.93 5.68
CA PHE A 802 -31.01 14.70 7.07
C PHE A 802 -31.61 15.94 7.72
N SER A 803 -32.58 15.71 8.62
CA SER A 803 -33.27 16.76 9.37
C SER A 803 -33.68 16.35 10.78
N GLY A 804 -33.51 17.26 11.74
CA GLY A 804 -33.79 17.03 13.17
C GLY A 804 -32.53 16.69 13.99
N ASP A 805 -32.71 16.12 15.19
CA ASP A 805 -31.63 15.84 16.15
C ASP A 805 -31.04 14.43 15.94
N PHE A 806 -30.20 14.27 14.94
CA PHE A 806 -29.53 12.99 14.66
C PHE A 806 -28.32 12.77 15.59
N THR A 807 -27.94 11.52 15.82
CA THR A 807 -26.67 11.17 16.47
C THR A 807 -26.01 10.04 15.70
N TRP A 808 -24.81 10.26 15.20
CA TRP A 808 -24.02 9.23 14.53
C TRP A 808 -22.65 9.10 15.17
N ASN A 809 -22.28 7.89 15.61
CA ASN A 809 -20.94 7.58 16.10
C ASN A 809 -20.21 6.70 15.10
N GLY A 810 -19.37 7.30 14.28
CA GLY A 810 -18.62 6.64 13.23
C GLY A 810 -18.40 7.54 12.02
N ILE A 811 -18.18 6.92 10.87
CA ILE A 811 -17.89 7.62 9.63
C ILE A 811 -19.10 7.61 8.68
N VAL A 812 -19.29 8.73 7.97
CA VAL A 812 -20.26 8.85 6.89
C VAL A 812 -19.54 9.15 5.58
N LEU A 813 -19.75 8.29 4.59
CA LEU A 813 -19.16 8.33 3.25
C LEU A 813 -20.26 8.66 2.24
N ILE A 814 -20.15 9.81 1.59
CA ILE A 814 -21.03 10.24 0.51
C ILE A 814 -20.19 10.26 -0.77
N VAL A 815 -20.14 9.11 -1.45
CA VAL A 815 -19.27 8.86 -2.61
C VAL A 815 -20.13 8.35 -3.74
N GLY A 816 -20.25 9.14 -4.80
CA GLY A 816 -21.19 8.91 -5.90
C GLY A 816 -21.66 10.25 -6.44
N GLN A 817 -22.91 10.64 -6.18
CA GLN A 817 -23.37 12.00 -6.51
C GLN A 817 -22.69 13.10 -5.65
N GLY A 818 -22.17 12.75 -4.47
CA GLY A 818 -21.37 13.68 -3.65
C GLY A 818 -22.19 14.84 -3.06
N GLN A 819 -23.47 14.63 -2.76
CA GLN A 819 -24.40 15.68 -2.32
C GLN A 819 -24.85 15.46 -0.88
N VAL A 820 -24.73 16.50 -0.06
CA VAL A 820 -25.22 16.52 1.33
C VAL A 820 -26.18 17.69 1.55
N VAL A 821 -27.32 17.39 2.16
CA VAL A 821 -28.33 18.38 2.57
C VAL A 821 -28.68 18.20 4.04
N HIS A 822 -28.20 19.11 4.87
CA HIS A 822 -28.48 19.18 6.30
C HIS A 822 -29.50 20.30 6.57
N ASN A 823 -30.74 19.92 6.92
CA ASN A 823 -31.84 20.85 7.19
C ASN A 823 -32.29 20.81 8.66
N GLY A 824 -32.41 21.96 9.33
CA GLY A 824 -33.10 22.07 10.63
C GLY A 824 -32.29 22.69 11.77
N GLY A 825 -32.99 23.22 12.78
CA GLY A 825 -32.39 23.79 14.00
C GLY A 825 -32.51 22.83 15.16
N GLY A 826 -31.37 22.32 15.66
CA GLY A 826 -31.35 21.20 16.61
C GLY A 826 -30.01 21.02 17.34
N ASN A 827 -29.87 19.88 18.01
CA ASN A 827 -28.75 19.47 18.85
C ASN A 827 -28.08 18.18 18.33
N GLY A 828 -28.08 17.97 17.01
CA GLY A 828 -27.52 16.77 16.39
C GLY A 828 -26.01 16.66 16.57
N ASN A 829 -25.50 15.43 16.68
CA ASN A 829 -24.08 15.12 16.88
C ASN A 829 -23.56 14.14 15.84
N PHE A 830 -22.50 14.51 15.13
CA PHE A 830 -21.63 13.57 14.40
C PHE A 830 -20.33 13.41 15.16
N ASN A 831 -20.07 12.19 15.64
CA ASN A 831 -18.86 11.81 16.36
C ASN A 831 -18.04 10.87 15.47
N GLY A 832 -16.98 11.37 14.83
CA GLY A 832 -16.20 10.66 13.82
C GLY A 832 -15.90 11.58 12.64
N ALA A 833 -16.20 11.19 11.40
CA ALA A 833 -15.89 12.02 10.23
C ALA A 833 -16.95 11.93 9.13
N ILE A 834 -17.03 12.98 8.32
CA ILE A 834 -17.84 13.03 7.10
C ILE A 834 -16.93 13.19 5.90
N TYR A 835 -17.12 12.38 4.87
CA TYR A 835 -16.36 12.42 3.62
C TYR A 835 -17.30 12.57 2.44
N VAL A 836 -17.08 13.59 1.60
CA VAL A 836 -17.93 13.91 0.45
C VAL A 836 -17.08 13.96 -0.81
N ALA A 837 -17.44 13.13 -1.79
CA ALA A 837 -16.79 13.08 -3.09
C ALA A 837 -17.81 12.82 -4.20
N GLN A 838 -17.80 13.66 -5.22
CA GLN A 838 -18.54 13.39 -6.44
C GLN A 838 -17.70 12.51 -7.38
N THR A 839 -18.14 11.27 -7.58
CA THR A 839 -17.52 10.30 -8.48
C THR A 839 -18.41 9.97 -9.67
N LYS A 840 -19.70 10.36 -9.62
CA LYS A 840 -20.69 10.10 -10.66
C LYS A 840 -21.44 11.36 -11.08
N ASP A 841 -21.85 11.40 -12.34
CA ASP A 841 -22.79 12.39 -12.85
C ASP A 841 -24.23 12.11 -12.39
N ALA A 842 -25.16 13.02 -12.70
CA ALA A 842 -26.57 12.90 -12.35
C ALA A 842 -27.28 11.71 -13.05
N ALA A 843 -26.69 11.13 -14.09
CA ALA A 843 -27.18 9.93 -14.77
C ALA A 843 -26.58 8.64 -14.20
N GLY A 844 -25.68 8.73 -13.20
CA GLY A 844 -25.02 7.62 -12.55
C GLY A 844 -23.76 7.11 -13.26
N ASN A 845 -23.27 7.82 -14.28
CA ASN A 845 -22.02 7.47 -14.96
C ASN A 845 -20.82 7.96 -14.15
N GLU A 846 -19.77 7.15 -14.10
CA GLU A 846 -18.51 7.51 -13.45
C GLU A 846 -17.81 8.68 -14.16
N LEU A 847 -17.29 9.62 -13.38
CA LEU A 847 -16.55 10.77 -13.87
C LEU A 847 -15.09 10.41 -14.18
N THR A 848 -14.44 11.17 -15.07
CA THR A 848 -13.03 10.98 -15.43
C THR A 848 -12.05 11.59 -14.42
N ALA A 849 -12.54 12.50 -13.58
CA ALA A 849 -11.85 13.08 -12.42
C ALA A 849 -12.91 13.31 -11.32
N VAL A 850 -12.47 13.46 -10.07
CA VAL A 850 -13.43 13.80 -9.00
C VAL A 850 -14.13 15.12 -9.34
N GLY A 851 -15.46 15.11 -9.23
CA GLY A 851 -16.31 16.26 -9.48
C GLY A 851 -16.33 17.22 -8.30
N ASN A 852 -17.31 18.11 -8.26
CA ASN A 852 -17.45 19.09 -7.20
C ASN A 852 -18.33 18.51 -6.08
N PRO A 853 -17.85 18.40 -4.84
CA PRO A 853 -18.72 18.09 -3.72
C PRO A 853 -19.74 19.20 -3.51
N HIS A 854 -20.88 18.86 -2.93
CA HIS A 854 -21.86 19.85 -2.50
C HIS A 854 -22.28 19.57 -1.07
N TYR A 855 -22.13 20.57 -0.21
CA TYR A 855 -22.47 20.44 1.19
C TYR A 855 -23.31 21.63 1.61
N THR A 856 -24.61 21.42 1.72
CA THR A 856 -25.54 22.46 2.15
C THR A 856 -26.02 22.20 3.57
N TRP A 857 -25.77 23.16 4.47
CA TRP A 857 -26.22 23.13 5.85
C TRP A 857 -27.08 24.34 6.20
N ASN A 858 -28.38 24.17 6.01
CA ASN A 858 -29.42 25.14 6.31
C ASN A 858 -30.03 24.81 7.68
N GLY A 859 -29.36 25.22 8.75
CA GLY A 859 -29.76 24.85 10.10
C GLY A 859 -29.25 25.79 11.20
N GLY A 860 -29.88 25.71 12.38
CA GLY A 860 -29.50 26.50 13.57
C GLY A 860 -29.16 25.61 14.76
N GLY A 861 -29.11 26.16 15.97
CA GLY A 861 -28.98 25.37 17.21
C GLY A 861 -27.54 25.05 17.62
N THR A 862 -27.35 23.93 18.33
CA THR A 862 -26.07 23.53 18.94
C THR A 862 -25.47 22.29 18.27
N ASN A 863 -25.83 22.03 17.02
CA ASN A 863 -25.32 20.90 16.24
C ASN A 863 -23.78 20.84 16.25
N GLN A 864 -23.23 19.64 16.37
CA GLN A 864 -21.78 19.44 16.43
C GLN A 864 -21.30 18.36 15.46
N ILE A 865 -20.14 18.61 14.86
CA ILE A 865 -19.32 17.61 14.19
C ILE A 865 -18.00 17.57 14.94
N GLN A 866 -17.68 16.44 15.54
CA GLN A 866 -16.50 16.22 16.38
C GLN A 866 -15.69 15.08 15.80
N TYR A 867 -14.47 15.38 15.37
CA TYR A 867 -13.53 14.36 14.92
C TYR A 867 -13.08 13.47 16.07
N ASP A 868 -12.99 12.17 15.78
CA ASP A 868 -12.44 11.16 16.66
C ASP A 868 -11.75 10.09 15.84
N HIS A 869 -10.47 9.88 16.07
CA HIS A 869 -9.70 8.96 15.24
C HIS A 869 -10.10 7.50 15.44
N CYS A 870 -10.63 7.11 16.61
CA CYS A 870 -11.03 5.73 16.86
C CYS A 870 -12.36 5.37 16.19
N LEU A 871 -13.27 6.34 16.11
CA LEU A 871 -14.55 6.22 15.42
C LEU A 871 -14.43 6.53 13.91
N ALA A 872 -13.33 7.11 13.47
CA ALA A 872 -13.06 7.43 12.07
C ALA A 872 -11.90 6.58 11.49
N ASP A 873 -10.65 7.05 11.53
CA ASP A 873 -9.48 6.39 10.93
C ASP A 873 -9.29 4.95 11.45
N GLY A 874 -9.37 4.72 12.76
CA GLY A 874 -9.25 3.40 13.38
C GLY A 874 -10.43 2.47 13.08
N LEU A 875 -11.62 3.01 12.82
CA LEU A 875 -12.76 2.24 12.33
C LEU A 875 -12.53 1.83 10.87
N LEU A 876 -12.04 2.74 10.03
CA LEU A 876 -11.71 2.51 8.63
C LEU A 876 -10.53 1.56 8.43
N GLN A 877 -9.52 1.60 9.29
CA GLN A 877 -8.37 0.68 9.24
C GLN A 877 -8.78 -0.80 9.31
N LYS A 878 -9.97 -1.12 9.85
CA LYS A 878 -10.53 -2.48 9.80
C LYS A 878 -10.90 -2.93 8.38
N TYR A 879 -11.08 -1.97 7.47
CA TYR A 879 -11.56 -2.14 6.09
C TYR A 879 -10.54 -1.62 5.04
N GLU A 880 -9.51 -0.88 5.45
CA GLU A 880 -8.40 -0.45 4.58
C GLU A 880 -7.48 -1.63 4.19
N GLY A 881 -6.80 -1.49 3.04
CA GLY A 881 -5.84 -2.48 2.55
C GLY A 881 -6.45 -3.67 1.78
N GLN A 882 -7.75 -3.63 1.49
CA GLN A 882 -8.41 -4.68 0.70
C GLN A 882 -8.25 -4.43 -0.81
N PRO A 883 -8.04 -5.48 -1.62
CA PRO A 883 -8.09 -5.37 -3.07
C PRO A 883 -9.47 -4.85 -3.52
N SER A 884 -9.55 -4.17 -4.67
CA SER A 884 -10.83 -3.67 -5.20
C SER A 884 -11.90 -4.78 -5.36
N GLY A 885 -13.15 -4.44 -5.05
CA GLY A 885 -14.33 -5.27 -5.36
C GLY A 885 -14.71 -5.28 -6.86
N LEU A 886 -13.93 -4.59 -7.69
CA LEU A 886 -14.03 -4.62 -9.14
C LEU A 886 -13.32 -5.86 -9.72
N PRO A 887 -13.72 -6.32 -10.92
CA PRO A 887 -12.97 -7.33 -11.66
C PRO A 887 -11.50 -6.90 -11.86
N LEU A 888 -10.57 -7.85 -11.78
CA LEU A 888 -9.13 -7.60 -11.96
C LEU A 888 -8.85 -6.86 -13.27
N GLN A 889 -7.95 -5.89 -13.33
CA GLN A 889 -7.74 -5.17 -14.60
C GLN A 889 -7.02 -6.05 -15.62
N VAL A 890 -7.53 -6.11 -16.85
CA VAL A 890 -6.81 -6.74 -17.96
C VAL A 890 -5.65 -5.84 -18.35
N LEU A 891 -4.42 -6.30 -18.09
CA LEU A 891 -3.19 -5.56 -18.38
C LEU A 891 -2.71 -5.83 -19.80
N SER A 892 -2.85 -7.08 -20.26
CA SER A 892 -2.60 -7.47 -21.63
C SER A 892 -3.34 -8.77 -21.96
N MET A 893 -3.55 -9.01 -23.24
CA MET A 893 -4.18 -10.23 -23.74
C MET A 893 -3.62 -10.59 -25.11
N ARG A 894 -3.38 -11.87 -25.35
CA ARG A 894 -2.94 -12.39 -26.65
C ARG A 894 -3.48 -13.77 -26.93
N THR A 895 -3.64 -14.10 -28.21
CA THR A 895 -3.81 -15.48 -28.66
C THR A 895 -2.45 -16.11 -28.91
N LEU A 896 -2.29 -17.37 -28.54
CA LEU A 896 -1.06 -18.13 -28.77
C LEU A 896 -1.25 -18.99 -30.02
N GLN A 897 -0.24 -19.00 -30.89
CA GLN A 897 -0.24 -19.83 -32.09
C GLN A 897 0.06 -21.28 -31.67
N TYR A 898 -0.86 -22.17 -32.02
CA TYR A 898 -0.74 -23.62 -31.84
C TYR A 898 -0.12 -24.27 -33.07
#